data_AF-A0A814PWE7-F1
#
_entry.id   AF-A0A814PWE7-F1
#
_cell.length_a   1.000
_cell.length_b   1.000
_cell.length_c   1.000
_cell.angle_alpha   90.00
_cell.angle_beta   90.00
_cell.angle_gamma   90.00
#
_symmetry.space_group_name_H-M   'P 1'
#
loop_
_entity.id
_entity.type
_entity.pdbx_description
1 polymer ?
#
loop_
_entity_poly.entity_id
_entity_poly.type
_entity_poly.pdbx_seq_one_letter_code
_entity_poly.pdbx_strand_id
1 'polypeptide(L)'
;MSSSSVFTKILNFVISYSGYSGYIIFILGVIGNAINILVFTQLKIFRNNRCVYYLTVESISSFLYQFISISITISTFIYEDDATGHSLIWCRFRYMSAQALVLTTLYTICFAAMDQFFSTNYRFYLSQMCTIKVAQYVIYISVSIWIIHSIIFGLFFNIEPSIGCVISNPIFLQYATFFFYPVLGGFLPIVIAAIFSLLAYRNVRRIVRRQLPVIRRRLDRQMTAMVLMRALFFICLQCPNNIYRIYITNFPNIKSENIEYVIVRLIQAIVFSLAILNYSISFYVFIISSSRFRRQVKYVLVKKCWKRCKCTGISSPIEPFTTYKHSTELQKNIADLWWTVDDAEKEITFEYHVKSTGWIALGISPSGGMKGADIAVGWVETSGKVYLQDRYAVGNTRPILDNTTQDWFVLQGREKDGWTAIRFKRLLDTCDSMDVPIKSGTNILIYAYGLVDLDSNRSEIDITYHDTRRNTRIIPLRSYADPPSDDKFNGLDTFEFRLNNYLVPSTDTTYHCKIYKAPNKYPVKRHAIAHKILIDSQNTDLVHHLDLYECDPMAIFSDEKLPDDLCDNIYDEIKLCSSNFATVWAVGGDVMREFPEEAGYAVGGDYETKYYMIQMHYDNPRLNSNRRDNSGIRFYLGNELRKHDLGFLTLGIRADPFGLAIPPRVDRFIIDSYCPSEASRNFPKSGINVIFALPHTHLQGASVWTKLIRNNTAIQYLFNAETYDFNYQFQNHLPKPIKLYPGDSFATRCIYNTMNKNVSTVGGERTRDEMCLHMFTYYPQWFLAKTWTSESKIQWQNFYNKAARNVLYGRSGHFRIDSLPVLPTYEDLKPEGCNL
;
A
#
# COMPACT_ATOMS: atom_id res chain seq x y z
N MET A 1 9.94 7.91 72.26
CA MET A 1 10.09 9.03 71.31
C MET A 1 9.05 10.08 71.68
N SER A 2 9.43 11.35 71.87
CA SER A 2 8.47 12.43 72.17
C SER A 2 7.54 12.66 70.96
N SER A 3 6.30 13.12 71.18
CA SER A 3 5.35 13.44 70.08
C SER A 3 5.93 14.46 69.09
N SER A 4 6.77 15.38 69.59
CA SER A 4 7.56 16.34 68.79
C SER A 4 8.53 15.67 67.80
N SER A 5 9.19 14.56 68.19
CA SER A 5 10.09 13.82 67.30
C SER A 5 9.36 13.12 66.15
N VAL A 6 8.14 12.62 66.40
CA VAL A 6 7.30 11.99 65.38
C VAL A 6 6.74 13.04 64.42
N PHE A 7 6.29 14.18 64.93
CA PHE A 7 5.80 15.31 64.16
C PHE A 7 6.81 15.78 63.10
N THR A 8 8.05 16.06 63.50
CA THR A 8 9.11 16.53 62.57
C THR A 8 9.49 15.47 61.53
N LYS A 9 9.53 14.19 61.92
CA LYS A 9 9.83 13.09 60.99
C LYS A 9 8.77 12.95 59.89
N ILE A 10 7.48 13.01 60.25
CA ILE A 10 6.40 12.91 59.27
C ILE A 10 6.39 14.15 58.37
N LEU A 11 6.61 15.35 58.91
CA LEU A 11 6.66 16.57 58.10
C LEU A 11 7.80 16.54 57.06
N ASN A 12 9.00 16.11 57.47
CA ASN A 12 10.13 15.93 56.56
C ASN A 12 9.82 14.88 55.48
N PHE A 13 9.17 13.78 55.86
CA PHE A 13 8.71 12.77 54.91
C PHE A 13 7.72 13.35 53.89
N VAL A 14 6.76 14.18 54.31
CA VAL A 14 5.79 14.83 53.42
C VAL A 14 6.49 15.72 52.38
N ILE A 15 7.50 16.49 52.80
CA ILE A 15 8.28 17.35 51.90
C ILE A 15 9.05 16.50 50.89
N SER A 16 9.79 15.49 51.35
CA SER A 16 10.53 14.57 50.48
C SER A 16 9.60 13.83 49.51
N TYR A 17 8.47 13.30 50.00
CA TYR A 17 7.48 12.61 49.16
C TYR A 17 6.94 13.53 48.07
N SER A 18 6.57 14.77 48.41
CA SER A 18 6.02 15.73 47.46
C SER A 18 7.03 16.08 46.37
N GLY A 19 8.30 16.27 46.73
CA GLY A 19 9.39 16.53 45.79
C GLY A 19 9.64 15.35 44.84
N TYR A 20 9.91 14.15 45.38
CA TYR A 20 10.23 12.98 44.56
C TYR A 20 9.04 12.50 43.71
N SER A 21 7.84 12.46 44.27
CA SER A 21 6.64 12.08 43.51
C SER A 21 6.34 13.08 42.39
N GLY A 22 6.47 14.38 42.66
CA GLY A 22 6.34 15.43 41.66
C GLY A 22 7.34 15.29 40.51
N TYR A 23 8.61 15.02 40.83
CA TYR A 23 9.68 14.80 39.84
C TYR A 23 9.40 13.58 38.95
N ILE A 24 9.02 12.44 39.53
CA ILE A 24 8.71 11.22 38.78
C ILE A 24 7.49 11.46 37.87
N ILE A 25 6.43 12.07 38.39
CA ILE A 25 5.20 12.34 37.63
C ILE A 25 5.48 13.30 36.46
N PHE A 26 6.34 14.30 36.66
CA PHE A 26 6.77 15.23 35.63
C PHE A 26 7.50 14.51 34.49
N ILE A 27 8.51 13.68 34.78
CA ILE A 27 9.25 12.94 33.76
C ILE A 27 8.31 12.03 32.96
N LEU A 28 7.49 11.25 33.65
CA LEU A 28 6.55 10.33 33.01
C LEU A 28 5.57 11.08 32.10
N GLY A 29 5.07 12.23 32.55
CA GLY A 29 4.10 13.00 31.80
C GLY A 29 4.69 13.75 30.61
N VAL A 30 5.87 14.34 30.73
CA VAL A 30 6.56 15.02 29.62
C VAL A 30 6.87 14.00 28.52
N ILE A 31 7.48 12.87 28.87
CA ILE A 31 7.83 11.81 27.90
C ILE A 31 6.56 11.22 27.28
N GLY A 32 5.58 10.83 28.10
CA GLY A 32 4.35 10.20 27.63
C GLY A 32 3.55 11.11 26.70
N ASN A 33 3.31 12.36 27.11
CA ASN A 33 2.54 13.31 26.30
C ASN A 33 3.28 13.71 25.01
N ALA A 34 4.60 13.87 25.04
CA ALA A 34 5.39 14.11 23.83
C ALA A 34 5.25 12.97 22.82
N ILE A 35 5.32 11.71 23.27
CA ILE A 35 5.15 10.55 22.39
C ILE A 35 3.73 10.49 21.83
N ASN A 36 2.70 10.76 22.65
CA ASN A 36 1.31 10.84 22.16
C ASN A 36 1.17 11.88 21.04
N ILE A 37 1.68 13.10 21.25
CA ILE A 37 1.63 14.19 20.27
C ILE A 37 2.35 13.76 18.98
N LEU A 38 3.55 13.20 19.07
CA LEU A 38 4.31 12.73 17.91
C LEU A 38 3.55 11.64 17.13
N VAL A 39 3.00 10.65 17.82
CA VAL A 39 2.28 9.53 17.19
C VAL A 39 1.02 10.02 16.49
N PHE A 40 0.21 10.84 17.15
CA PHE A 40 -1.07 11.31 16.62
C PHE A 40 -0.92 12.33 15.48
N THR A 41 0.12 13.16 15.52
CA THR A 41 0.33 14.20 14.49
C THR A 41 1.08 13.71 13.25
N GLN A 42 1.98 12.73 13.39
CA GLN A 42 2.84 12.31 12.27
C GLN A 42 2.24 11.23 11.38
N LEU A 43 1.39 10.36 11.93
CA LEU A 43 0.88 9.21 11.19
C LEU A 43 -0.42 9.54 10.46
N LYS A 44 -0.44 9.36 9.12
CA LYS A 44 -1.62 9.58 8.27
C LYS A 44 -2.86 8.80 8.72
N ILE A 45 -2.65 7.71 9.45
CA ILE A 45 -3.71 6.84 10.00
C ILE A 45 -4.48 7.46 11.17
N PHE A 46 -3.85 8.42 11.83
CA PHE A 46 -4.38 9.17 12.97
C PHE A 46 -4.73 10.61 12.57
N ARG A 47 -4.00 11.19 11.61
CA ARG A 47 -4.37 12.44 10.96
C ARG A 47 -5.75 12.29 10.32
N ASN A 48 -6.66 13.21 10.65
CA ASN A 48 -8.08 13.23 10.23
C ASN A 48 -9.03 12.29 10.99
N ASN A 49 -8.58 11.59 12.05
CA ASN A 49 -9.49 10.88 12.95
C ASN A 49 -10.00 11.81 14.06
N ARG A 50 -11.33 11.85 14.24
CA ARG A 50 -12.04 12.77 15.15
C ARG A 50 -11.72 12.55 16.61
N CYS A 51 -11.83 11.30 17.06
CA CYS A 51 -11.54 10.93 18.44
C CYS A 51 -10.04 11.15 18.76
N VAL A 52 -9.15 10.84 17.83
CA VAL A 52 -7.71 11.09 18.00
C VAL A 52 -7.38 12.58 18.10
N TYR A 53 -8.14 13.45 17.42
CA TYR A 53 -7.97 14.90 17.54
C TYR A 53 -8.20 15.37 18.99
N TYR A 54 -9.27 14.92 19.65
CA TYR A 54 -9.49 15.20 21.08
C TYR A 54 -8.34 14.67 21.95
N LEU A 55 -7.90 13.43 21.74
CA LEU A 55 -6.78 12.87 22.51
C LEU A 55 -5.46 13.62 22.28
N THR A 56 -5.27 14.21 21.10
CA THR A 56 -4.10 15.05 20.79
C THR A 56 -4.16 16.35 21.57
N VAL A 57 -5.32 17.03 21.58
CA VAL A 57 -5.53 18.26 22.35
C VAL A 57 -5.35 18.01 23.85
N GLU A 58 -5.88 16.90 24.37
CA GLU A 58 -5.70 16.47 25.75
C GLU A 58 -4.21 16.29 26.11
N SER A 59 -3.44 15.65 25.23
CA SER A 59 -1.99 15.46 25.44
C SER A 59 -1.21 16.77 25.33
N ILE A 60 -1.59 17.70 24.45
CA ILE A 60 -0.98 19.05 24.36
C ILE A 60 -1.26 19.86 25.63
N SER A 61 -2.52 19.92 26.07
CA SER A 61 -2.90 20.67 27.27
C SER A 61 -2.26 20.09 28.53
N SER A 62 -2.18 18.76 28.64
CA SER A 62 -1.49 18.08 29.74
C SER A 62 0.02 18.35 29.73
N PHE A 63 0.66 18.32 28.56
CA PHE A 63 2.07 18.67 28.41
C PHE A 63 2.35 20.10 28.90
N LEU A 64 1.58 21.08 28.42
CA LEU A 64 1.74 22.48 28.82
C LEU A 64 1.46 22.69 30.31
N TYR A 65 0.44 22.02 30.87
CA TYR A 65 0.11 22.13 32.30
C TYR A 65 1.28 21.67 33.17
N GLN A 66 1.97 20.59 32.80
CA GLN A 66 3.10 20.09 33.56
C GLN A 66 4.30 21.05 33.54
N PHE A 67 4.57 21.66 32.39
CA PHE A 67 5.62 22.68 32.27
C PHE A 67 5.34 23.93 33.08
N ILE A 68 4.07 24.34 33.24
CA ILE A 68 3.70 25.54 34.00
C ILE A 68 3.54 25.24 35.50
N SER A 69 2.94 24.10 35.84
CA SER A 69 2.52 23.81 37.21
C SER A 69 3.55 23.02 38.02
N ILE A 70 4.31 22.10 37.42
CA ILE A 70 5.18 21.17 38.17
C ILE A 70 6.65 21.62 38.15
N SER A 71 7.11 22.28 37.09
CA SER A 71 8.48 22.79 36.97
C SER A 71 8.91 23.66 38.17
N ILE A 72 7.99 24.46 38.70
CA ILE A 72 8.24 25.32 39.86
C ILE A 72 8.18 24.53 41.16
N THR A 73 7.28 23.54 41.30
CA THR A 73 7.27 22.65 42.48
C THR A 73 8.60 21.91 42.62
N ILE A 74 9.21 21.53 41.48
CA ILE A 74 10.56 20.97 41.43
C ILE A 74 11.61 22.02 41.79
N SER A 75 11.49 23.24 41.26
CA SER A 75 12.38 24.36 41.60
C SER A 75 12.38 24.67 43.10
N THR A 76 11.21 24.72 43.74
CA THR A 76 11.08 24.97 45.18
C THR A 76 11.62 23.82 46.02
N PHE A 77 11.56 22.58 45.53
CA PHE A 77 12.16 21.44 46.21
C PHE A 77 13.70 21.39 46.08
N ILE A 78 14.26 21.83 44.95
CA ILE A 78 15.70 21.77 44.68
C ILE A 78 16.45 22.99 45.23
N TYR A 79 15.88 24.18 45.08
CA TYR A 79 16.54 25.45 45.40
C TYR A 79 16.00 26.11 46.68
N GLU A 80 15.03 25.48 47.36
CA GLU A 80 14.32 26.03 48.53
C GLU A 80 13.70 27.41 48.28
N ASP A 81 13.50 27.78 47.01
CA ASP A 81 13.02 29.09 46.57
C ASP A 81 11.77 28.98 45.70
N ASP A 82 10.73 29.76 46.04
CA ASP A 82 9.49 29.85 45.26
C ASP A 82 9.51 31.12 44.40
N ALA A 83 9.88 30.95 43.12
CA ALA A 83 9.86 32.00 42.12
C ALA A 83 8.51 32.72 41.98
N THR A 84 7.39 32.13 42.43
CA THR A 84 6.08 32.79 42.41
C THR A 84 5.89 33.80 43.54
N GLY A 85 6.71 33.76 44.59
CA GLY A 85 6.75 34.75 45.66
C GLY A 85 7.50 36.03 45.29
N HIS A 86 8.29 36.02 44.22
CA HIS A 86 9.16 37.14 43.83
C HIS A 86 8.61 38.01 42.69
N SER A 87 7.69 37.47 41.89
CA SER A 87 7.13 38.17 40.72
C SER A 87 5.62 38.08 40.68
N LEU A 88 4.96 39.25 40.84
CA LEU A 88 3.50 39.35 40.74
C LEU A 88 2.98 38.91 39.36
N ILE A 89 3.74 39.20 38.30
CA ILE A 89 3.42 38.81 36.93
C ILE A 89 3.40 37.29 36.82
N TRP A 90 4.41 36.62 37.37
CA TRP A 90 4.52 35.17 37.33
C TRP A 90 3.48 34.48 38.21
N CYS A 91 3.22 35.02 39.40
CA CYS A 91 2.13 34.62 40.30
C CYS A 91 0.79 34.59 39.55
N ARG A 92 0.40 35.70 38.91
CA ARG A 92 -0.88 35.80 38.19
C ARG A 92 -0.94 34.91 36.94
N PHE A 93 0.10 34.93 36.12
CA PHE A 93 0.14 34.17 34.87
C PHE A 93 0.07 32.66 35.11
N ARG A 94 0.78 32.15 36.12
CA ARG A 94 0.79 30.71 36.45
C ARG A 94 -0.61 30.21 36.77
N TYR A 95 -1.31 30.85 37.69
CA TYR A 95 -2.63 30.38 38.10
C TYR A 95 -3.67 30.53 36.98
N MET A 96 -3.64 31.64 36.23
CA MET A 96 -4.47 31.83 35.04
C MET A 96 -4.26 30.71 34.00
N SER A 97 -3.01 30.48 33.59
CA SER A 97 -2.69 29.48 32.56
C SER A 97 -2.91 28.04 33.04
N ALA A 98 -2.55 27.74 34.29
CA ALA A 98 -2.78 26.42 34.89
C ALA A 98 -4.27 26.06 34.93
N GLN A 99 -5.16 26.98 35.33
CA GLN A 99 -6.61 26.69 35.35
C GLN A 99 -7.16 26.47 33.94
N ALA A 100 -6.76 27.30 32.96
CA ALA A 100 -7.22 27.16 31.58
C ALA A 100 -6.83 25.78 31.01
N LEU A 101 -5.60 25.32 31.28
CA LEU A 101 -5.09 24.03 30.82
C LEU A 101 -5.74 22.85 31.54
N VAL A 102 -6.00 22.96 32.84
CA VAL A 102 -6.74 21.96 33.61
C VAL A 102 -8.13 21.76 33.01
N LEU A 103 -8.92 22.82 32.88
CA LEU A 103 -10.28 22.72 32.33
C LEU A 103 -10.27 22.23 30.88
N THR A 104 -9.34 22.73 30.05
CA THR A 104 -9.20 22.23 28.67
C THR A 104 -8.96 20.72 28.65
N THR A 105 -8.07 20.21 29.51
CA THR A 105 -7.78 18.77 29.59
C THR A 105 -9.00 17.97 30.01
N LEU A 106 -9.65 18.35 31.12
CA LEU A 106 -10.78 17.61 31.71
C LEU A 106 -11.98 17.55 30.76
N TYR A 107 -12.33 18.67 30.14
CA TYR A 107 -13.48 18.73 29.25
C TYR A 107 -13.17 18.11 27.87
N THR A 108 -11.91 18.09 27.44
CA THR A 108 -11.53 17.34 26.23
C THR A 108 -11.75 15.83 26.39
N ILE A 109 -11.52 15.27 27.59
CA ILE A 109 -11.85 13.87 27.90
C ILE A 109 -13.38 13.66 27.81
N CYS A 110 -14.16 14.60 28.32
CA CYS A 110 -15.63 14.57 28.22
C CYS A 110 -16.09 14.59 26.77
N PHE A 111 -15.55 15.48 25.94
CA PHE A 111 -15.90 15.56 24.52
C PHE A 111 -15.47 14.31 23.74
N ALA A 112 -14.32 13.71 24.06
CA ALA A 112 -13.92 12.43 23.48
C ALA A 112 -14.93 11.31 23.82
N ALA A 113 -15.44 11.27 25.06
CA ALA A 113 -16.48 10.32 25.48
C ALA A 113 -17.81 10.57 24.74
N MET A 114 -18.21 11.83 24.59
CA MET A 114 -19.42 12.21 23.86
C MET A 114 -19.32 11.86 22.36
N ASP A 115 -18.22 12.22 21.68
CA ASP A 115 -17.98 11.86 20.27
C ASP A 115 -18.00 10.35 20.09
N GLN A 116 -17.42 9.59 21.02
CA GLN A 116 -17.44 8.13 20.96
C GLN A 116 -18.84 7.56 21.18
N PHE A 117 -19.67 8.17 22.02
CA PHE A 117 -21.07 7.78 22.18
C PHE A 117 -21.89 8.02 20.91
N PHE A 118 -21.79 9.22 20.31
CA PHE A 118 -22.56 9.57 19.12
C PHE A 118 -22.09 8.78 17.89
N SER A 119 -20.78 8.59 17.72
CA SER A 119 -20.22 7.81 16.60
C SER A 119 -20.58 6.33 16.65
N THR A 120 -20.83 5.78 17.84
CA THR A 120 -21.25 4.39 18.04
C THR A 120 -22.77 4.23 18.12
N ASN A 121 -23.54 5.32 17.97
CA ASN A 121 -25.00 5.28 18.02
C ASN A 121 -25.59 4.61 16.76
N TYR A 122 -26.73 3.93 16.91
CA TYR A 122 -27.40 3.26 15.79
C TYR A 122 -28.12 4.22 14.84
N ARG A 123 -28.50 5.40 15.32
CA ARG A 123 -29.21 6.39 14.50
C ARG A 123 -28.21 7.07 13.58
N PHE A 124 -28.33 6.81 12.28
CA PHE A 124 -27.40 7.30 11.27
C PHE A 124 -27.20 8.83 11.31
N TYR A 125 -28.28 9.60 11.52
CA TYR A 125 -28.24 11.05 11.68
C TYR A 125 -27.29 11.51 12.81
N LEU A 126 -27.36 10.88 13.99
CA LEU A 126 -26.49 11.23 15.12
C LEU A 126 -25.01 10.93 14.83
N SER A 127 -24.73 9.88 14.05
CA SER A 127 -23.36 9.54 13.65
C SER A 127 -22.80 10.45 12.55
N GLN A 128 -23.66 11.03 11.71
CA GLN A 128 -23.28 11.98 10.65
C GLN A 128 -22.92 13.37 11.18
N MET A 129 -23.49 13.78 12.32
CA MET A 129 -23.15 15.05 12.97
C MET A 129 -21.71 15.09 13.46
N CYS A 130 -21.09 13.93 13.70
CA CYS A 130 -19.73 13.86 14.19
C CYS A 130 -18.74 13.90 13.01
N THR A 131 -18.33 15.11 12.63
CA THR A 131 -17.29 15.35 11.62
C THR A 131 -16.03 15.95 12.26
N ILE A 132 -14.88 15.89 11.56
CA ILE A 132 -13.64 16.49 12.08
C ILE A 132 -13.77 18.00 12.26
N LYS A 133 -14.56 18.68 11.42
CA LYS A 133 -14.85 20.12 11.54
C LYS A 133 -15.62 20.43 12.82
N VAL A 134 -16.63 19.62 13.15
CA VAL A 134 -17.40 19.77 14.40
C VAL A 134 -16.48 19.57 15.61
N ALA A 135 -15.59 18.57 15.57
CA ALA A 135 -14.62 18.35 16.64
C ALA A 135 -13.69 19.56 16.85
N GLN A 136 -13.23 20.19 15.76
CA GLN A 136 -12.43 21.41 15.81
C GLN A 136 -13.21 22.58 16.42
N TYR A 137 -14.46 22.82 15.99
CA TYR A 137 -15.28 23.88 16.57
C TYR A 137 -15.56 23.69 18.05
N VAL A 138 -15.89 22.47 18.49
CA VAL A 138 -16.12 22.15 19.92
C VAL A 138 -14.87 22.47 20.74
N ILE A 139 -13.68 22.09 20.27
CA ILE A 139 -12.43 22.41 20.95
C ILE A 139 -12.16 23.91 20.98
N TYR A 140 -12.27 24.62 19.85
CA TYR A 140 -12.00 26.05 19.80
C TYR A 140 -12.91 26.84 20.74
N ILE A 141 -14.22 26.57 20.69
CA ILE A 141 -15.19 27.21 21.57
C ILE A 141 -14.88 26.90 23.03
N SER A 142 -14.61 25.64 23.36
CA SER A 142 -14.31 25.24 24.73
C SER A 142 -13.03 25.89 25.26
N VAL A 143 -11.94 25.90 24.49
CA VAL A 143 -10.67 26.52 24.88
C VAL A 143 -10.85 28.01 25.10
N SER A 144 -11.59 28.70 24.23
CA SER A 144 -11.91 30.13 24.40
C SER A 144 -12.69 30.39 25.69
N ILE A 145 -13.69 29.57 26.00
CA ILE A 145 -14.46 29.68 27.26
C ILE A 145 -13.54 29.52 28.47
N TRP A 146 -12.62 28.54 28.46
CA TRP A 146 -11.72 28.29 29.59
C TRP A 146 -10.65 29.35 29.75
N ILE A 147 -10.15 29.93 28.66
CA ILE A 147 -9.24 31.08 28.72
C ILE A 147 -9.97 32.26 29.36
N ILE A 148 -11.16 32.62 28.87
CA ILE A 148 -11.95 33.74 29.39
C ILE A 148 -12.28 33.53 30.86
N HIS A 149 -12.75 32.33 31.22
CA HIS A 149 -13.03 31.96 32.60
C HIS A 149 -11.79 32.08 33.49
N SER A 150 -10.60 31.70 33.00
CA SER A 150 -9.38 31.70 33.80
C SER A 150 -8.75 33.08 34.01
N ILE A 151 -9.13 34.11 33.24
CA ILE A 151 -8.65 35.49 33.43
C ILE A 151 -8.92 35.97 34.86
N ILE A 152 -10.04 35.58 35.45
CA ILE A 152 -10.42 35.96 36.82
C ILE A 152 -9.41 35.47 37.87
N PHE A 153 -8.75 34.32 37.63
CA PHE A 153 -7.65 33.82 38.47
C PHE A 153 -6.39 34.67 38.31
N GLY A 154 -6.16 35.29 37.14
CA GLY A 154 -5.08 36.26 36.97
C GLY A 154 -5.33 37.59 37.70
N LEU A 155 -6.59 37.99 37.87
CA LEU A 155 -6.93 39.28 38.49
C LEU A 155 -6.86 39.26 40.01
N PHE A 156 -7.30 38.18 40.65
CA PHE A 156 -7.45 38.13 42.12
C PHE A 156 -6.28 37.49 42.87
N PHE A 157 -5.26 36.98 42.19
CA PHE A 157 -4.03 36.50 42.83
C PHE A 157 -3.04 37.65 43.08
N ASN A 158 -2.55 37.72 44.32
CA ASN A 158 -1.52 38.66 44.78
C ASN A 158 -0.49 37.95 45.67
N ILE A 159 0.66 38.59 45.90
CA ILE A 159 1.71 38.08 46.80
C ILE A 159 1.47 38.64 48.20
N GLU A 160 1.33 37.76 49.18
CA GLU A 160 1.24 38.09 50.60
C GLU A 160 2.56 37.74 51.31
N PRO A 161 3.15 38.64 52.13
CA PRO A 161 4.50 38.45 52.68
C PRO A 161 4.73 37.19 53.53
N SER A 162 3.68 36.65 54.15
CA SER A 162 3.74 35.49 55.05
C SER A 162 3.28 34.17 54.42
N ILE A 163 2.56 34.22 53.29
CA ILE A 163 1.88 33.06 52.69
C ILE A 163 2.30 32.82 51.23
N GLY A 164 2.83 33.85 50.55
CA GLY A 164 3.22 33.80 49.15
C GLY A 164 2.06 34.16 48.21
N CYS A 165 2.02 33.58 47.01
CA CYS A 165 1.02 33.89 45.99
C CYS A 165 -0.36 33.28 46.32
N VAL A 166 -1.33 34.10 46.72
CA VAL A 166 -2.65 33.68 47.23
C VAL A 166 -3.81 34.46 46.59
N ILE A 167 -5.03 33.93 46.75
CA ILE A 167 -6.26 34.62 46.36
C ILE A 167 -6.55 35.73 47.36
N SER A 168 -6.48 36.97 46.91
CA SER A 168 -6.69 38.16 47.76
C SER A 168 -8.16 38.52 48.00
N ASN A 169 -9.07 38.10 47.10
CA ASN A 169 -10.48 38.43 47.21
C ASN A 169 -11.27 37.31 47.93
N PRO A 170 -11.94 37.60 49.06
CA PRO A 170 -12.61 36.57 49.87
C PRO A 170 -13.84 35.96 49.18
N ILE A 171 -14.57 36.74 48.36
CA ILE A 171 -15.71 36.24 47.59
C ILE A 171 -15.21 35.26 46.52
N PHE A 172 -14.14 35.63 45.83
CA PHE A 172 -13.53 34.76 44.83
C PHE A 172 -12.90 33.51 45.45
N LEU A 173 -12.35 33.60 46.66
CA LEU A 173 -11.88 32.45 47.42
C LEU A 173 -13.02 31.47 47.74
N GLN A 174 -14.21 31.96 48.10
CA GLN A 174 -15.39 31.12 48.26
C GLN A 174 -15.80 30.46 46.94
N TYR A 175 -15.82 31.21 45.84
CA TYR A 175 -16.07 30.65 44.51
C TYR A 175 -15.07 29.53 44.16
N ALA A 176 -13.77 29.78 44.36
CA ALA A 176 -12.73 28.81 44.08
C ALA A 176 -12.91 27.53 44.91
N THR A 177 -13.20 27.69 46.20
CA THR A 177 -13.27 26.61 47.18
C THR A 177 -14.54 25.77 47.04
N PHE A 178 -15.71 26.40 46.91
CA PHE A 178 -17.00 25.69 46.93
C PHE A 178 -17.51 25.30 45.53
N PHE A 179 -17.15 26.07 44.50
CA PHE A 179 -17.66 25.83 43.15
C PHE A 179 -16.58 25.33 42.19
N PHE A 180 -15.48 26.06 42.05
CA PHE A 180 -14.48 25.75 41.02
C PHE A 180 -13.85 24.37 41.22
N TYR A 181 -13.22 24.12 42.38
CA TYR A 181 -12.52 22.85 42.61
C TYR A 181 -13.49 21.66 42.70
N PRO A 182 -14.60 21.72 43.48
CA PRO A 182 -15.47 20.55 43.63
C PRO A 182 -16.36 20.31 42.42
N VAL A 183 -16.88 21.37 41.78
CA VAL A 183 -17.87 21.23 40.70
C VAL A 183 -17.17 21.30 39.34
N LEU A 184 -16.61 22.45 38.98
CA LEU A 184 -16.16 22.73 37.61
C LEU A 184 -14.93 21.91 37.21
N GLY A 185 -13.93 21.84 38.08
CA GLY A 185 -12.71 21.03 37.92
C GLY A 185 -12.81 19.63 38.54
N GLY A 186 -13.96 19.30 39.15
CA GLY A 186 -14.14 18.11 39.97
C GLY A 186 -15.21 17.15 39.45
N PHE A 187 -16.35 17.09 40.14
CA PHE A 187 -17.38 16.09 39.91
C PHE A 187 -18.12 16.24 38.58
N LEU A 188 -18.32 17.46 38.07
CA LEU A 188 -19.05 17.66 36.80
C LEU A 188 -18.39 16.94 35.61
N PRO A 189 -17.09 17.18 35.30
CA PRO A 189 -16.44 16.45 34.20
C PRO A 189 -16.35 14.95 34.47
N ILE A 190 -16.20 14.52 35.72
CA ILE A 190 -16.21 13.09 36.12
C ILE A 190 -17.53 12.42 35.75
N VAL A 191 -18.66 13.04 36.12
CA VAL A 191 -20.00 12.51 35.83
C VAL A 191 -20.25 12.47 34.33
N ILE A 192 -19.90 13.51 33.58
CA ILE A 192 -20.05 13.55 32.11
C ILE A 192 -19.23 12.44 31.46
N ALA A 193 -17.93 12.34 31.78
CA ALA A 193 -17.05 11.33 31.22
C ALA A 193 -17.52 9.91 31.54
N ALA A 194 -18.00 9.66 32.77
CA ALA A 194 -18.52 8.36 33.19
C ALA A 194 -19.79 7.95 32.41
N ILE A 195 -20.79 8.84 32.33
CA ILE A 195 -22.05 8.56 31.65
C ILE A 195 -21.80 8.24 30.17
N PHE A 196 -21.11 9.12 29.44
CA PHE A 196 -20.92 8.94 28.00
C PHE A 196 -20.01 7.77 27.66
N SER A 197 -18.98 7.48 28.47
CA SER A 197 -18.11 6.31 28.26
C SER A 197 -18.84 4.99 28.46
N LEU A 198 -19.72 4.89 29.47
CA LEU A 198 -20.55 3.71 29.69
C LEU A 198 -21.59 3.52 28.58
N LEU A 199 -22.19 4.61 28.10
CA LEU A 199 -23.13 4.57 26.98
C LEU A 199 -22.43 4.14 25.67
N ALA A 200 -21.23 4.67 25.40
CA ALA A 200 -20.43 4.27 24.24
C ALA A 200 -20.03 2.79 24.30
N TYR A 201 -19.62 2.30 25.49
CA TYR A 201 -19.32 0.88 25.69
C TYR A 201 -20.54 -0.02 25.42
N ARG A 202 -21.72 0.37 25.94
CA ARG A 202 -22.99 -0.34 25.69
C ARG A 202 -23.33 -0.40 24.19
N ASN A 203 -23.13 0.71 23.48
CA ASN A 203 -23.37 0.79 22.03
C ASN A 203 -22.44 -0.16 21.25
N VAL A 204 -21.13 -0.14 21.54
CA VAL A 204 -20.15 -1.03 20.89
C VAL A 204 -20.43 -2.52 21.15
N ARG A 205 -20.84 -2.88 22.37
CA ARG A 205 -21.21 -4.27 22.70
C ARG A 205 -22.45 -4.73 21.91
N ARG A 206 -23.37 -3.82 21.58
CA ARG A 206 -24.57 -4.11 20.76
C ARG A 206 -24.26 -4.17 19.26
N ILE A 207 -23.28 -3.40 18.77
CA ILE A 207 -22.80 -3.42 17.36
C ILE A 207 -22.24 -4.80 16.97
N VAL A 208 -21.75 -5.59 17.93
CA VAL A 208 -21.21 -6.95 17.71
C VAL A 208 -22.20 -7.89 17.00
N ARG A 209 -23.51 -7.64 17.10
CA ARG A 209 -24.58 -8.46 16.53
C ARG A 209 -25.08 -8.00 15.15
N ARG A 210 -24.43 -7.03 14.49
CA ARG A 210 -24.90 -6.44 13.22
C ARG A 210 -23.93 -6.70 12.07
N GLN A 211 -24.45 -6.95 10.86
CA GLN A 211 -23.72 -7.14 9.60
C GLN A 211 -23.10 -5.82 9.10
N LEU A 212 -22.12 -5.28 9.83
CA LEU A 212 -21.32 -4.14 9.40
C LEU A 212 -19.92 -4.60 8.92
N PRO A 213 -19.30 -3.91 7.95
CA PRO A 213 -17.96 -4.24 7.48
C PRO A 213 -16.96 -4.40 8.63
N VAL A 214 -16.23 -5.52 8.64
CA VAL A 214 -15.34 -5.96 9.73
C VAL A 214 -14.29 -4.91 10.10
N ILE A 215 -13.84 -4.11 9.14
CA ILE A 215 -12.80 -3.09 9.30
C ILE A 215 -13.28 -1.92 10.18
N ARG A 216 -14.47 -1.37 9.91
CA ARG A 216 -15.05 -0.24 10.67
C ARG A 216 -15.29 -0.64 12.13
N ARG A 217 -15.78 -1.87 12.34
CA ARG A 217 -16.05 -2.45 13.67
C ARG A 217 -14.80 -2.62 14.55
N ARG A 218 -13.65 -2.94 13.97
CA ARG A 218 -12.39 -3.07 14.73
C ARG A 218 -11.82 -1.71 15.16
N LEU A 219 -11.98 -0.68 14.33
CA LEU A 219 -11.51 0.69 14.63
C LEU A 219 -12.30 1.31 15.78
N ASP A 220 -13.63 1.30 15.70
CA ASP A 220 -14.51 1.89 16.72
C ASP A 220 -14.34 1.20 18.09
N ARG A 221 -14.15 -0.11 18.11
CA ARG A 221 -13.90 -0.87 19.35
C ARG A 221 -12.59 -0.46 20.04
N GLN A 222 -11.53 -0.19 19.27
CA GLN A 222 -10.25 0.22 19.82
C GLN A 222 -10.28 1.67 20.32
N MET A 223 -10.93 2.58 19.59
CA MET A 223 -11.11 3.97 20.03
C MET A 223 -11.97 4.04 21.31
N THR A 224 -13.07 3.28 21.38
CA THR A 224 -13.88 3.17 22.60
C THR A 224 -13.09 2.61 23.78
N ALA A 225 -12.23 1.60 23.56
CA ALA A 225 -11.42 1.05 24.64
C ALA A 225 -10.43 2.09 25.21
N MET A 226 -9.78 2.88 24.35
CA MET A 226 -8.85 3.94 24.79
C MET A 226 -9.58 5.03 25.59
N VAL A 227 -10.72 5.51 25.09
CA VAL A 227 -11.52 6.55 25.77
C VAL A 227 -12.10 6.04 27.09
N LEU A 228 -12.62 4.82 27.14
CA LEU A 228 -13.18 4.21 28.35
C LEU A 228 -12.11 4.05 29.44
N MET A 229 -10.93 3.52 29.07
CA MET A 229 -9.83 3.37 30.02
C MET A 229 -9.34 4.73 30.52
N ARG A 230 -9.28 5.74 29.63
CA ARG A 230 -8.89 7.10 30.03
C ARG A 230 -9.89 7.72 31.02
N ALA A 231 -11.19 7.55 30.77
CA ALA A 231 -12.24 8.01 31.68
C ALA A 231 -12.19 7.29 33.04
N LEU A 232 -11.93 5.98 33.04
CA LEU A 232 -11.81 5.20 34.28
C LEU A 232 -10.65 5.68 35.15
N PHE A 233 -9.47 5.87 34.56
CA PHE A 233 -8.32 6.45 35.28
C PHE A 233 -8.55 7.90 35.72
N PHE A 234 -9.26 8.70 34.92
CA PHE A 234 -9.65 10.05 35.31
C PHE A 234 -10.50 10.04 36.60
N ILE A 235 -11.50 9.16 36.68
CA ILE A 235 -12.34 9.01 37.89
C ILE A 235 -11.50 8.59 39.10
N CYS A 236 -10.69 7.54 38.94
CA CYS A 236 -9.88 7.00 40.04
C CYS A 236 -8.83 7.99 40.57
N LEU A 237 -8.23 8.78 39.69
CA LEU A 237 -7.14 9.69 40.05
C LEU A 237 -7.63 11.04 40.59
N GLN A 238 -8.81 11.53 40.16
CA GLN A 238 -9.33 12.84 40.60
C GLN A 238 -10.34 12.80 41.74
N CYS A 239 -11.14 11.74 41.89
CA CYS A 239 -12.10 11.64 42.99
C CYS A 239 -11.47 11.85 44.39
N PRO A 240 -10.31 11.24 44.73
CA PRO A 240 -9.71 11.39 46.06
C PRO A 240 -9.38 12.85 46.41
N ASN A 241 -8.84 13.61 45.45
CA ASN A 241 -8.50 15.02 45.66
C ASN A 241 -9.74 15.89 45.85
N ASN A 242 -10.83 15.62 45.12
CA ASN A 242 -12.09 16.35 45.29
C ASN A 242 -12.75 16.06 46.65
N ILE A 243 -12.71 14.80 47.10
CA ILE A 243 -13.20 14.39 48.42
C ILE A 243 -12.39 15.08 49.52
N TYR A 244 -11.06 15.07 49.40
CA TYR A 244 -10.17 15.76 50.34
C TYR A 244 -10.44 17.27 50.41
N ARG A 245 -10.64 17.93 49.25
CA ARG A 245 -10.98 19.36 49.19
C ARG A 245 -12.29 19.66 49.92
N ILE A 246 -13.32 18.85 49.75
CA ILE A 246 -14.57 19.01 50.50
C ILE A 246 -14.35 18.79 51.99
N TYR A 247 -13.60 17.75 52.37
CA TYR A 247 -13.28 17.47 53.77
C TYR A 247 -12.61 18.67 54.45
N ILE A 248 -11.54 19.21 53.86
CA ILE A 248 -10.78 20.31 54.49
C ILE A 248 -11.59 21.61 54.56
N THR A 249 -12.50 21.84 53.61
CA THR A 249 -13.41 23.00 53.64
C THR A 249 -14.44 22.90 54.77
N ASN A 250 -14.88 21.70 55.14
CA ASN A 250 -15.85 21.49 56.22
C ASN A 250 -15.19 21.39 57.62
N PHE A 251 -13.88 21.14 57.68
CA PHE A 251 -13.12 21.00 58.93
C PHE A 251 -11.86 21.89 58.94
N PRO A 252 -11.98 23.23 58.94
CA PRO A 252 -10.85 24.15 58.77
C PRO A 252 -9.96 24.33 60.03
N ASN A 253 -10.42 23.91 61.22
CA ASN A 253 -9.82 24.29 62.51
C ASN A 253 -8.82 23.25 63.07
N ILE A 254 -7.91 22.73 62.25
CA ILE A 254 -6.85 21.83 62.71
C ILE A 254 -5.63 22.66 63.11
N LYS A 255 -5.32 22.71 64.41
CA LYS A 255 -4.15 23.46 64.94
C LYS A 255 -2.83 22.86 64.44
N SER A 256 -1.90 23.71 64.05
CA SER A 256 -0.58 23.34 63.47
C SER A 256 0.31 22.49 64.40
N GLU A 257 0.05 22.51 65.71
CA GLU A 257 0.80 21.74 66.72
C GLU A 257 0.25 20.32 66.93
N ASN A 258 -0.90 19.98 66.33
CA ASN A 258 -1.53 18.67 66.49
C ASN A 258 -0.94 17.64 65.51
N ILE A 259 -0.76 16.38 65.94
CA ILE A 259 -0.33 15.30 65.05
C ILE A 259 -1.31 15.08 63.88
N GLU A 260 -2.58 15.39 64.10
CA GLU A 260 -3.64 15.40 63.09
C GLU A 260 -3.31 16.33 61.91
N TYR A 261 -2.67 17.48 62.16
CA TYR A 261 -2.25 18.41 61.10
C TYR A 261 -1.28 17.76 60.13
N VAL A 262 -0.28 17.04 60.65
CA VAL A 262 0.74 16.41 59.80
C VAL A 262 0.17 15.21 59.03
N ILE A 263 -0.76 14.47 59.62
CA ILE A 263 -1.49 13.39 58.92
C ILE A 263 -2.31 13.97 57.77
N VAL A 264 -3.04 15.06 58.00
CA VAL A 264 -3.83 15.74 56.96
C VAL A 264 -2.94 16.28 55.85
N ARG A 265 -1.75 16.82 56.18
CA ARG A 265 -0.75 17.26 55.18
C ARG A 265 -0.18 16.10 54.36
N LEU A 266 -0.01 14.92 54.96
CA LEU A 266 0.38 13.72 54.23
C LEU A 266 -0.72 13.25 53.28
N ILE A 267 -1.97 13.20 53.75
CA ILE A 267 -3.12 12.87 52.89
C ILE A 267 -3.21 13.85 51.72
N GLN A 268 -3.06 15.16 51.99
CA GLN A 268 -3.02 16.20 50.98
C GLN A 268 -1.96 15.92 49.90
N ALA A 269 -0.74 15.59 50.32
CA ALA A 269 0.35 15.31 49.40
C ALA A 269 0.03 14.09 48.52
N ILE A 270 -0.50 13.01 49.09
CA ILE A 270 -0.87 11.79 48.35
C ILE A 270 -1.99 12.06 47.34
N VAL A 271 -3.10 12.67 47.77
CA VAL A 271 -4.24 12.93 46.87
C VAL A 271 -3.88 13.95 45.78
N PHE A 272 -3.02 14.92 46.08
CA PHE A 272 -2.53 15.88 45.10
C PHE A 272 -1.61 15.21 44.08
N SER A 273 -0.72 14.31 44.49
CA SER A 273 0.09 13.50 43.57
C SER A 273 -0.77 12.63 42.66
N LEU A 274 -1.86 12.04 43.16
CA LEU A 274 -2.83 11.32 42.32
C LEU A 274 -3.52 12.24 41.31
N ALA A 275 -3.95 13.43 41.74
CA ALA A 275 -4.58 14.41 40.87
C ALA A 275 -3.64 14.90 39.75
N ILE A 276 -2.34 15.08 40.04
CA ILE A 276 -1.33 15.45 39.05
C ILE A 276 -1.04 14.26 38.11
N LEU A 277 -1.00 13.03 38.62
CA LEU A 277 -0.77 11.83 37.81
C LEU A 277 -1.79 11.67 36.69
N ASN A 278 -3.02 12.21 36.86
CA ASN A 278 -4.03 12.24 35.80
C ASN A 278 -3.54 12.90 34.51
N TYR A 279 -2.62 13.86 34.58
CA TYR A 279 -2.06 14.56 33.41
C TYR A 279 -0.87 13.81 32.78
N SER A 280 -0.35 12.76 33.41
CA SER A 280 0.81 11.99 32.92
C SER A 280 0.44 10.63 32.35
N ILE A 281 -0.72 10.07 32.73
CA ILE A 281 -0.99 8.64 32.52
C ILE A 281 -1.46 8.28 31.10
N SER A 282 -1.87 9.26 30.28
CA SER A 282 -2.57 9.04 29.01
C SER A 282 -1.83 8.10 28.05
N PHE A 283 -0.52 8.32 27.85
CA PHE A 283 0.31 7.43 27.02
C PHE A 283 0.32 5.98 27.52
N TYR A 284 0.54 5.79 28.82
CA TYR A 284 0.62 4.47 29.44
C TYR A 284 -0.72 3.73 29.35
N VAL A 285 -1.83 4.45 29.54
CA VAL A 285 -3.18 3.92 29.33
C VAL A 285 -3.40 3.50 27.88
N PHE A 286 -2.99 4.31 26.90
CA PHE A 286 -3.14 3.97 25.48
C PHE A 286 -2.28 2.77 25.06
N ILE A 287 -1.07 2.64 25.62
CA ILE A 287 -0.23 1.46 25.45
C ILE A 287 -0.94 0.21 25.94
N ILE A 288 -1.56 0.23 27.13
CA ILE A 288 -2.24 -0.96 27.67
C ILE A 288 -3.52 -1.27 26.89
N SER A 289 -4.32 -0.25 26.58
CA SER A 289 -5.66 -0.39 26.00
C SER A 289 -5.70 -0.65 24.49
N SER A 290 -4.64 -0.30 23.73
CA SER A 290 -4.64 -0.41 22.27
C SER A 290 -3.39 -1.06 21.69
N SER A 291 -3.55 -2.29 21.18
CA SER A 291 -2.48 -3.00 20.47
C SER A 291 -2.03 -2.28 19.19
N ARG A 292 -2.91 -1.52 18.55
CA ARG A 292 -2.59 -0.69 17.39
C ARG A 292 -1.74 0.50 17.80
N PHE A 293 -2.10 1.20 18.88
CA PHE A 293 -1.29 2.29 19.43
C PHE A 293 0.12 1.79 19.80
N ARG A 294 0.25 0.64 20.47
CA ARG A 294 1.56 -0.01 20.73
C ARG A 294 2.41 -0.21 19.48
N ARG A 295 1.81 -0.73 18.40
CA ARG A 295 2.51 -0.95 17.11
C ARG A 295 2.96 0.36 16.48
N GLN A 296 2.13 1.41 16.58
CA GLN A 296 2.45 2.73 16.01
C GLN A 296 3.51 3.48 16.82
N VAL A 297 3.49 3.36 18.15
CA VAL A 297 4.58 3.85 19.02
C VAL A 297 5.89 3.14 18.67
N LYS A 298 5.88 1.81 18.52
CA LYS A 298 7.05 1.04 18.05
C LYS A 298 7.51 1.52 16.67
N TYR A 299 6.59 1.80 15.76
CA TYR A 299 6.92 2.35 14.44
C TYR A 299 7.59 3.73 14.51
N VAL A 300 7.05 4.67 15.29
CA VAL A 300 7.58 6.05 15.38
C VAL A 300 8.92 6.08 16.12
N LEU A 301 9.05 5.34 17.23
CA LEU A 301 10.27 5.34 18.05
C LEU A 301 11.41 4.53 17.42
N VAL A 302 11.11 3.42 16.74
CA VAL A 302 12.13 2.52 16.18
C VAL A 302 12.47 2.86 14.73
N LYS A 303 11.51 3.31 13.91
CA LYS A 303 11.70 3.46 12.45
C LYS A 303 12.15 4.86 12.02
N LYS A 304 12.10 5.87 12.90
CA LYS A 304 12.50 7.26 12.55
C LYS A 304 13.95 7.61 12.90
N CYS A 305 14.55 6.97 13.90
CA CYS A 305 16.00 7.02 14.13
C CYS A 305 16.80 6.19 13.10
N TRP A 306 16.12 5.36 12.31
CA TRP A 306 16.69 4.50 11.28
C TRP A 306 16.31 4.93 9.85
N LYS A 307 16.15 6.24 9.61
CA LYS A 307 16.10 6.78 8.24
C LYS A 307 17.48 7.27 7.80
N ARG A 308 18.38 6.31 7.61
CA ARG A 308 19.39 6.34 6.55
C ARG A 308 19.70 4.89 6.18
N CYS A 309 19.62 4.62 4.88
CA CYS A 309 19.96 3.38 4.17
C CYS A 309 18.85 2.33 3.95
N LYS A 310 18.76 1.99 2.65
CA LYS A 310 18.13 0.85 1.97
C LYS A 310 16.62 0.92 1.73
N CYS A 311 16.28 1.51 0.59
CA CYS A 311 15.12 1.15 -0.22
C CYS A 311 15.55 0.05 -1.21
N THR A 312 15.48 -1.20 -0.78
CA THR A 312 15.07 -2.30 -1.67
C THR A 312 13.79 -2.84 -1.06
N GLY A 313 12.82 -3.24 -1.89
CA GLY A 313 11.49 -3.67 -1.46
C GLY A 313 11.52 -5.02 -0.73
N ILE A 314 12.24 -5.12 0.38
CA ILE A 314 12.38 -6.29 1.24
C ILE A 314 12.16 -5.80 2.66
N SER A 315 11.33 -6.52 3.40
CA SER A 315 10.89 -6.10 4.72
C SER A 315 11.38 -6.96 5.87
N SER A 316 11.89 -8.14 5.55
CA SER A 316 12.58 -9.06 6.44
C SER A 316 13.84 -8.41 7.01
N PRO A 317 14.00 -8.37 8.34
CA PRO A 317 15.25 -7.97 8.99
C PRO A 317 16.33 -9.06 8.88
N ILE A 318 15.96 -10.26 8.44
CA ILE A 318 16.88 -11.35 8.17
C ILE A 318 17.43 -11.19 6.75
N GLU A 319 18.75 -11.13 6.61
CA GLU A 319 19.45 -11.18 5.32
C GLU A 319 19.34 -12.58 4.70
N PRO A 320 19.17 -12.70 3.37
CA PRO A 320 19.07 -14.00 2.73
C PRO A 320 20.32 -14.87 2.95
N PHE A 321 20.18 -16.20 2.94
CA PHE A 321 21.28 -17.15 3.17
C PHE A 321 22.38 -17.05 2.09
N THR A 322 22.02 -16.57 0.91
CA THR A 322 22.91 -16.44 -0.25
C THR A 322 22.40 -15.33 -1.17
N THR A 323 23.15 -15.05 -2.24
CA THR A 323 22.78 -14.09 -3.27
C THR A 323 21.83 -14.73 -4.27
N TYR A 324 20.77 -14.01 -4.61
CA TYR A 324 19.79 -14.43 -5.62
C TYR A 324 19.78 -13.47 -6.80
N LYS A 325 19.40 -13.99 -7.97
CA LYS A 325 19.23 -13.15 -9.17
C LYS A 325 17.97 -12.30 -9.08
N HIS A 326 16.93 -12.80 -8.40
CA HIS A 326 15.63 -12.18 -8.34
C HIS A 326 15.10 -12.04 -6.91
N SER A 327 14.30 -10.99 -6.67
CA SER A 327 13.63 -10.77 -5.39
C SER A 327 12.32 -9.99 -5.51
N THR A 328 11.38 -10.25 -4.59
CA THR A 328 10.12 -9.48 -4.51
C THR A 328 9.47 -9.51 -3.13
N GLU A 329 8.70 -8.46 -2.79
CA GLU A 329 7.85 -8.39 -1.60
C GLU A 329 6.47 -9.01 -1.91
N LEU A 330 6.24 -10.26 -1.51
CA LEU A 330 4.93 -10.93 -1.69
C LEU A 330 3.83 -10.24 -0.89
N GLN A 331 4.14 -9.85 0.35
CA GLN A 331 3.26 -9.11 1.23
C GLN A 331 4.01 -8.05 2.04
N LYS A 332 3.52 -6.81 1.93
CA LYS A 332 4.12 -5.65 2.58
C LYS A 332 4.42 -5.85 4.07
N ASN A 333 5.70 -5.82 4.45
CA ASN A 333 6.18 -6.02 5.84
C ASN A 333 5.90 -7.39 6.47
N ILE A 334 5.60 -8.41 5.65
CA ILE A 334 5.14 -9.72 6.13
C ILE A 334 5.82 -10.87 5.40
N ALA A 335 5.99 -10.80 4.08
CA ALA A 335 6.48 -11.93 3.31
C ALA A 335 7.34 -11.45 2.13
N ASP A 336 8.54 -11.98 2.03
CA ASP A 336 9.52 -11.68 0.98
C ASP A 336 9.97 -12.99 0.32
N LEU A 337 10.22 -12.95 -0.98
CA LEU A 337 10.64 -14.10 -1.78
C LEU A 337 11.87 -13.75 -2.61
N TRP A 338 12.85 -14.63 -2.60
CA TRP A 338 14.00 -14.60 -3.49
C TRP A 338 14.05 -15.89 -4.30
N TRP A 339 14.54 -15.79 -5.53
CA TRP A 339 14.76 -16.99 -6.33
C TRP A 339 15.88 -16.82 -7.35
N THR A 340 16.41 -17.97 -7.77
CA THR A 340 17.35 -18.09 -8.89
C THR A 340 16.97 -19.34 -9.68
N VAL A 341 16.97 -19.21 -11.01
CA VAL A 341 16.78 -20.34 -11.93
C VAL A 341 18.15 -20.76 -12.48
N ASP A 342 18.39 -22.07 -12.45
CA ASP A 342 19.46 -22.73 -13.18
C ASP A 342 18.85 -23.44 -14.39
N ASP A 343 18.96 -22.83 -15.57
CA ASP A 343 18.41 -23.39 -16.81
C ASP A 343 19.21 -24.64 -17.28
N ALA A 344 20.46 -24.82 -16.85
CA ALA A 344 21.27 -25.99 -17.23
C ALA A 344 20.84 -27.23 -16.46
N GLU A 345 20.68 -27.11 -15.14
CA GLU A 345 20.17 -28.17 -14.26
C GLU A 345 18.64 -28.25 -14.28
N LYS A 346 17.95 -27.30 -14.92
CA LYS A 346 16.49 -27.13 -14.92
C LYS A 346 15.92 -27.11 -13.50
N GLU A 347 16.58 -26.39 -12.61
CA GLU A 347 16.20 -26.24 -11.20
C GLU A 347 15.84 -24.79 -10.87
N ILE A 348 14.92 -24.61 -9.92
CA ILE A 348 14.68 -23.33 -9.27
C ILE A 348 14.96 -23.46 -7.78
N THR A 349 15.66 -22.48 -7.23
CA THR A 349 15.86 -22.36 -5.78
C THR A 349 15.11 -21.14 -5.27
N PHE A 350 14.29 -21.34 -4.26
CA PHE A 350 13.58 -20.30 -3.54
C PHE A 350 14.19 -20.08 -2.15
N GLU A 351 14.09 -18.84 -1.68
CA GLU A 351 14.17 -18.52 -0.27
C GLU A 351 12.98 -17.68 0.11
N TYR A 352 12.19 -18.19 1.06
CA TYR A 352 10.92 -17.61 1.46
C TYR A 352 10.97 -17.19 2.92
N HIS A 353 10.81 -15.88 3.15
CA HIS A 353 10.79 -15.31 4.48
C HIS A 353 9.39 -14.86 4.82
N VAL A 354 8.90 -15.25 6.00
CA VAL A 354 7.60 -14.82 6.51
C VAL A 354 7.71 -14.38 7.95
N LYS A 355 7.02 -13.31 8.28
CA LYS A 355 6.88 -12.77 9.63
C LYS A 355 5.94 -13.63 10.48
N SER A 356 6.41 -14.83 10.79
CA SER A 356 5.81 -15.78 11.71
C SER A 356 6.90 -16.59 12.43
N THR A 357 6.48 -17.40 13.40
CA THR A 357 7.29 -18.43 14.09
C THR A 357 6.54 -19.76 14.01
N GLY A 358 6.04 -20.04 12.83
CA GLY A 358 5.11 -21.11 12.56
C GLY A 358 5.32 -21.62 11.15
N TRP A 359 4.51 -22.60 10.74
CA TRP A 359 4.64 -23.11 9.38
C TRP A 359 4.41 -22.03 8.32
N ILE A 360 5.16 -22.12 7.23
CA ILE A 360 5.04 -21.29 6.03
C ILE A 360 4.76 -22.19 4.83
N ALA A 361 3.97 -21.71 3.88
CA ALA A 361 3.66 -22.42 2.66
C ALA A 361 3.78 -21.52 1.44
N LEU A 362 4.40 -22.05 0.40
CA LEU A 362 4.49 -21.46 -0.93
C LEU A 362 4.06 -22.52 -1.93
N GLY A 363 3.19 -22.17 -2.88
CA GLY A 363 2.76 -23.11 -3.89
C GLY A 363 2.53 -22.46 -5.24
N ILE A 364 2.56 -23.29 -6.28
CA ILE A 364 2.27 -22.91 -7.66
C ILE A 364 0.86 -23.39 -7.97
N SER A 365 0.02 -22.49 -8.47
CA SER A 365 -1.40 -22.76 -8.72
C SER A 365 -1.74 -22.56 -10.19
N PRO A 366 -2.53 -23.46 -10.80
CA PRO A 366 -3.02 -23.27 -12.17
C PRO A 366 -4.10 -22.19 -12.26
N SER A 367 -4.74 -21.81 -11.15
CA SER A 367 -5.90 -20.89 -11.13
C SER A 367 -5.80 -19.74 -10.12
N GLY A 368 -4.73 -19.70 -9.32
CA GLY A 368 -4.59 -18.81 -8.17
C GLY A 368 -5.36 -19.23 -6.92
N GLY A 369 -6.17 -20.29 -7.00
CA GLY A 369 -6.83 -20.95 -5.87
C GLY A 369 -6.05 -22.17 -5.35
N MET A 370 -6.57 -22.83 -4.30
CA MET A 370 -5.93 -24.03 -3.75
C MET A 370 -6.09 -25.25 -4.65
N LYS A 371 -7.24 -25.43 -5.30
CA LYS A 371 -7.50 -26.62 -6.11
C LYS A 371 -6.48 -26.77 -7.25
N GLY A 372 -5.82 -27.92 -7.30
CA GLY A 372 -4.78 -28.27 -8.26
C GLY A 372 -3.43 -27.62 -7.99
N ALA A 373 -3.23 -26.99 -6.82
CA ALA A 373 -1.96 -26.36 -6.48
C ALA A 373 -0.97 -27.37 -5.90
N ASP A 374 0.27 -27.22 -6.33
CA ASP A 374 1.49 -27.87 -5.85
C ASP A 374 2.12 -26.95 -4.78
N ILE A 375 2.31 -27.45 -3.55
CA ILE A 375 2.57 -26.63 -2.36
C ILE A 375 3.68 -27.22 -1.49
N ALA A 376 4.76 -26.45 -1.33
CA ALA A 376 5.76 -26.69 -0.30
C ALA A 376 5.29 -26.11 1.04
N VAL A 377 5.22 -26.94 2.09
CA VAL A 377 4.92 -26.51 3.47
C VAL A 377 6.11 -26.80 4.38
N GLY A 378 6.66 -25.78 5.04
CA GLY A 378 7.84 -25.93 5.89
C GLY A 378 7.76 -25.17 7.21
N TRP A 379 8.56 -25.60 8.19
CA TRP A 379 8.68 -24.98 9.52
C TRP A 379 10.06 -25.26 10.11
N VAL A 380 10.42 -24.53 11.18
CA VAL A 380 11.68 -24.69 11.88
C VAL A 380 11.38 -25.00 13.34
N GLU A 381 11.78 -26.18 13.81
CA GLU A 381 11.59 -26.52 15.22
C GLU A 381 12.47 -25.67 16.15
N THR A 382 12.11 -25.66 17.43
CA THR A 382 12.93 -25.07 18.51
C THR A 382 14.35 -25.66 18.59
N SER A 383 14.55 -26.89 18.12
CA SER A 383 15.87 -27.55 18.00
C SER A 383 16.76 -26.93 16.90
N GLY A 384 16.19 -26.09 16.03
CA GLY A 384 16.82 -25.58 14.81
C GLY A 384 16.68 -26.52 13.60
N LYS A 385 16.06 -27.69 13.77
CA LYS A 385 15.81 -28.62 12.66
C LYS A 385 14.71 -28.09 11.75
N VAL A 386 14.95 -28.15 10.44
CA VAL A 386 14.07 -27.61 9.40
C VAL A 386 13.34 -28.76 8.72
N TYR A 387 12.04 -28.58 8.50
CA TYR A 387 11.21 -29.53 7.78
C TYR A 387 10.56 -28.85 6.59
N LEU A 388 10.34 -29.63 5.54
CA LEU A 388 9.59 -29.27 4.35
C LEU A 388 8.81 -30.49 3.89
N GLN A 389 7.59 -30.27 3.45
CA GLN A 389 6.71 -31.30 2.91
C GLN A 389 6.20 -30.84 1.55
N ASP A 390 6.29 -31.73 0.58
CA ASP A 390 5.58 -31.64 -0.67
C ASP A 390 4.12 -32.02 -0.50
N ARG A 391 3.20 -31.17 -0.97
CA ARG A 391 1.77 -31.33 -0.77
C ARG A 391 0.95 -30.89 -1.98
N TYR A 392 -0.08 -31.69 -2.27
CA TYR A 392 -1.04 -31.40 -3.32
C TYR A 392 -2.40 -30.97 -2.77
N ALA A 393 -2.99 -29.92 -3.35
CA ALA A 393 -4.28 -29.41 -2.92
C ALA A 393 -5.42 -29.84 -3.85
N VAL A 394 -6.23 -30.81 -3.42
CA VAL A 394 -7.41 -31.31 -4.17
C VAL A 394 -8.61 -30.34 -4.19
N GLY A 395 -8.59 -29.30 -3.35
CA GLY A 395 -9.68 -28.36 -3.14
C GLY A 395 -9.36 -27.28 -2.11
N ASN A 396 -10.37 -26.55 -1.63
CA ASN A 396 -10.25 -25.58 -0.53
C ASN A 396 -10.25 -26.28 0.85
N THR A 397 -9.46 -27.34 0.96
CA THR A 397 -9.31 -28.20 2.14
C THR A 397 -7.82 -28.32 2.49
N ARG A 398 -7.50 -29.00 3.59
CA ARG A 398 -6.10 -29.30 3.94
C ARG A 398 -5.41 -30.02 2.76
N PRO A 399 -4.28 -29.52 2.24
CA PRO A 399 -3.52 -30.20 1.19
C PRO A 399 -3.05 -31.57 1.67
N ILE A 400 -3.16 -32.58 0.81
CA ILE A 400 -2.70 -33.95 1.10
C ILE A 400 -1.18 -34.01 0.92
N LEU A 401 -0.53 -34.92 1.64
CA LEU A 401 0.90 -35.17 1.43
C LEU A 401 1.07 -35.82 0.05
N ASP A 402 2.07 -35.36 -0.71
CA ASP A 402 2.46 -36.07 -1.93
C ASP A 402 3.19 -37.36 -1.54
N ASN A 403 2.45 -38.47 -1.60
CA ASN A 403 2.96 -39.78 -1.22
C ASN A 403 3.57 -40.52 -2.41
N THR A 404 3.49 -39.96 -3.61
CA THR A 404 4.07 -40.54 -4.84
C THR A 404 5.53 -40.15 -4.97
N THR A 405 5.82 -38.85 -4.87
CA THR A 405 7.16 -38.29 -5.02
C THR A 405 7.28 -37.04 -4.14
N GLN A 406 8.48 -36.75 -3.64
CA GLN A 406 8.76 -35.51 -2.92
C GLN A 406 9.73 -34.72 -3.79
N ASP A 407 9.24 -33.67 -4.42
CA ASP A 407 9.97 -32.90 -5.42
C ASP A 407 10.49 -31.56 -4.89
N TRP A 408 9.99 -31.13 -3.73
CA TRP A 408 10.53 -30.01 -2.98
C TRP A 408 11.60 -30.45 -1.97
N PHE A 409 12.83 -29.94 -2.16
CA PHE A 409 13.96 -30.28 -1.30
C PHE A 409 14.37 -29.10 -0.43
N VAL A 410 14.34 -29.29 0.88
CA VAL A 410 14.87 -28.30 1.83
C VAL A 410 16.39 -28.21 1.74
N LEU A 411 16.92 -26.99 1.73
CA LEU A 411 18.35 -26.74 1.77
C LEU A 411 18.78 -26.20 3.13
N GLN A 412 18.06 -25.18 3.63
CA GLN A 412 18.36 -24.54 4.90
C GLN A 412 17.12 -23.80 5.43
N GLY A 413 17.07 -23.55 6.73
CA GLY A 413 16.04 -22.72 7.33
C GLY A 413 16.45 -22.23 8.71
N ARG A 414 15.82 -21.15 9.16
CA ARG A 414 16.03 -20.58 10.48
C ARG A 414 14.81 -19.79 10.92
N GLU A 415 14.64 -19.68 12.23
CA GLU A 415 13.76 -18.70 12.84
C GLU A 415 14.56 -17.67 13.61
N LYS A 416 14.31 -16.39 13.32
CA LYS A 416 14.99 -15.27 13.97
C LYS A 416 14.11 -14.03 14.00
N ASP A 417 14.09 -13.30 15.11
CA ASP A 417 13.38 -12.02 15.24
C ASP A 417 11.87 -12.07 14.89
N GLY A 418 11.23 -13.22 15.09
CA GLY A 418 9.83 -13.45 14.76
C GLY A 418 9.55 -13.66 13.27
N TRP A 419 10.56 -14.13 12.54
CA TRP A 419 10.48 -14.52 11.14
C TRP A 419 10.98 -15.95 10.94
N THR A 420 10.27 -16.70 10.12
CA THR A 420 10.66 -18.01 9.59
C THR A 420 11.21 -17.79 8.18
N ALA A 421 12.44 -18.24 7.95
CA ALA A 421 13.12 -18.18 6.66
C ALA A 421 13.49 -19.59 6.24
N ILE A 422 12.99 -20.06 5.08
CA ILE A 422 13.32 -21.38 4.55
C ILE A 422 13.77 -21.26 3.10
N ARG A 423 14.89 -21.90 2.80
CA ARG A 423 15.47 -22.05 1.48
C ARG A 423 15.27 -23.49 1.00
N PHE A 424 14.70 -23.64 -0.19
CA PHE A 424 14.35 -24.92 -0.77
C PHE A 424 14.42 -24.87 -2.30
N LYS A 425 14.50 -26.03 -2.95
CA LYS A 425 14.61 -26.13 -4.40
C LYS A 425 13.67 -27.19 -4.98
N ARG A 426 13.38 -27.07 -6.27
CA ARG A 426 12.57 -28.02 -7.06
C ARG A 426 13.00 -27.97 -8.54
N LEU A 427 12.79 -29.05 -9.29
CA LEU A 427 12.94 -29.05 -10.75
C LEU A 427 11.90 -28.14 -11.41
N LEU A 428 12.20 -27.57 -12.58
CA LEU A 428 11.23 -26.76 -13.33
C LEU A 428 10.05 -27.61 -13.84
N ASP A 429 10.31 -28.87 -14.16
CA ASP A 429 9.32 -29.88 -14.53
C ASP A 429 9.73 -31.20 -13.90
N THR A 430 8.91 -31.73 -13.00
CA THR A 430 9.17 -32.94 -12.21
C THR A 430 8.65 -34.20 -12.91
N CYS A 431 7.85 -34.04 -13.97
CA CYS A 431 7.08 -35.11 -14.61
C CYS A 431 6.07 -35.81 -13.69
N ASP A 432 5.80 -35.28 -12.49
CA ASP A 432 4.73 -35.76 -11.60
C ASP A 432 3.38 -35.13 -12.01
N SER A 433 2.37 -35.97 -12.08
CA SER A 433 0.99 -35.59 -12.39
C SER A 433 0.31 -34.70 -11.34
N MET A 434 0.78 -34.72 -10.09
CA MET A 434 0.26 -33.86 -9.02
C MET A 434 0.95 -32.49 -9.00
N ASP A 435 2.00 -32.33 -9.80
CA ASP A 435 2.85 -31.16 -9.79
C ASP A 435 2.52 -30.16 -10.89
N VAL A 436 2.77 -28.87 -10.59
CA VAL A 436 2.59 -27.81 -11.59
C VAL A 436 3.95 -27.46 -12.19
N PRO A 437 4.16 -27.64 -13.51
CA PRO A 437 5.42 -27.27 -14.15
C PRO A 437 5.59 -25.75 -14.20
N ILE A 438 6.82 -25.29 -13.92
CA ILE A 438 7.22 -23.88 -13.98
C ILE A 438 7.63 -23.54 -15.41
N LYS A 439 6.65 -23.03 -16.16
CA LYS A 439 6.82 -22.68 -17.57
C LYS A 439 7.34 -21.26 -17.75
N SER A 440 7.83 -20.95 -18.95
CA SER A 440 8.16 -19.58 -19.32
C SER A 440 6.89 -18.71 -19.41
N GLY A 441 7.03 -17.42 -19.12
CA GLY A 441 5.90 -16.50 -18.98
C GLY A 441 5.47 -16.33 -17.52
N THR A 442 4.16 -16.23 -17.27
CA THR A 442 3.59 -15.87 -15.95
C THR A 442 3.23 -17.10 -15.12
N ASN A 443 3.72 -17.17 -13.89
CA ASN A 443 3.40 -18.24 -12.95
C ASN A 443 2.55 -17.69 -11.80
N ILE A 444 1.51 -18.40 -11.37
CA ILE A 444 0.65 -17.94 -10.27
C ILE A 444 1.09 -18.63 -8.98
N LEU A 445 1.64 -17.84 -8.06
CA LEU A 445 2.01 -18.29 -6.72
C LEU A 445 0.88 -18.05 -5.73
N ILE A 446 0.64 -19.03 -4.88
CA ILE A 446 -0.16 -18.90 -3.66
C ILE A 446 0.77 -19.04 -2.46
N TYR A 447 0.48 -18.32 -1.39
CA TYR A 447 1.23 -18.47 -0.15
C TYR A 447 0.32 -18.35 1.06
N ALA A 448 0.71 -19.02 2.15
CA ALA A 448 0.00 -19.00 3.42
C ALA A 448 0.98 -19.22 4.58
N TYR A 449 0.57 -18.86 5.80
CA TYR A 449 1.38 -19.12 6.99
C TYR A 449 0.54 -19.29 8.26
N GLY A 450 1.02 -20.17 9.14
CA GLY A 450 0.51 -20.44 10.47
C GLY A 450 1.15 -19.54 11.53
N LEU A 451 0.66 -19.60 12.77
CA LEU A 451 1.26 -18.92 13.93
C LEU A 451 2.03 -19.87 14.86
N VAL A 452 1.94 -21.17 14.59
CA VAL A 452 2.51 -22.23 15.41
C VAL A 452 3.10 -23.24 14.44
N ASP A 453 4.24 -23.82 14.82
CA ASP A 453 4.85 -24.92 14.09
C ASP A 453 4.00 -26.18 14.15
N LEU A 454 4.34 -27.12 13.27
CA LEU A 454 3.72 -28.43 13.26
C LEU A 454 4.39 -29.30 14.34
N ASP A 455 3.58 -29.83 15.26
CA ASP A 455 4.03 -30.70 16.34
C ASP A 455 4.51 -32.04 15.79
N SER A 456 5.82 -32.25 15.77
CA SER A 456 6.48 -33.45 15.23
C SER A 456 6.29 -34.70 16.10
N ASN A 457 5.76 -34.57 17.31
CA ASN A 457 5.45 -35.70 18.21
C ASN A 457 4.03 -36.24 18.04
N ARG A 458 3.20 -35.65 17.16
CA ARG A 458 1.87 -36.19 16.84
C ARG A 458 1.95 -37.12 15.64
N SER A 459 1.22 -38.22 15.72
CA SER A 459 1.06 -39.19 14.62
C SER A 459 0.42 -38.59 13.37
N GLU A 460 -0.24 -37.44 13.48
CA GLU A 460 -0.77 -36.67 12.36
C GLU A 460 -0.39 -35.19 12.52
N ILE A 461 0.44 -34.70 11.60
CA ILE A 461 0.84 -33.29 11.53
C ILE A 461 -0.38 -32.44 11.12
N ASP A 462 -0.92 -31.65 12.05
CA ASP A 462 -2.09 -30.81 11.81
C ASP A 462 -1.71 -29.40 11.34
N ILE A 463 -1.76 -29.18 10.02
CA ILE A 463 -1.63 -27.85 9.42
C ILE A 463 -2.83 -27.00 9.84
N THR A 464 -2.63 -26.19 10.88
CA THR A 464 -3.67 -25.30 11.42
C THR A 464 -4.19 -24.34 10.35
N TYR A 465 -5.48 -24.02 10.37
CA TYR A 465 -6.07 -23.08 9.40
C TYR A 465 -5.39 -21.69 9.41
N HIS A 466 -5.00 -21.20 8.23
CA HIS A 466 -4.28 -19.93 8.06
C HIS A 466 -5.16 -18.67 8.21
N ASP A 467 -6.49 -18.78 8.21
CA ASP A 467 -7.42 -17.63 8.24
C ASP A 467 -7.05 -16.61 7.13
N THR A 468 -6.94 -15.32 7.44
CA THR A 468 -6.56 -14.26 6.49
C THR A 468 -5.05 -14.21 6.16
N ARG A 469 -4.22 -15.11 6.69
CA ARG A 469 -2.76 -15.15 6.46
C ARG A 469 -2.41 -15.90 5.17
N ARG A 470 -3.02 -15.48 4.07
CA ARG A 470 -2.81 -16.06 2.74
C ARG A 470 -3.02 -15.03 1.64
N ASN A 471 -2.41 -15.23 0.48
CA ASN A 471 -2.67 -14.43 -0.72
C ASN A 471 -2.17 -15.15 -1.99
N THR A 472 -2.39 -14.50 -3.13
CA THR A 472 -1.94 -14.95 -4.45
C THR A 472 -1.13 -13.84 -5.13
N ARG A 473 -0.11 -14.21 -5.91
CA ARG A 473 0.72 -13.32 -6.72
C ARG A 473 1.06 -13.95 -8.06
N ILE A 474 1.02 -13.16 -9.13
CA ILE A 474 1.50 -13.57 -10.46
C ILE A 474 2.94 -13.08 -10.59
N ILE A 475 3.86 -13.98 -10.93
CA ILE A 475 5.30 -13.70 -11.03
C ILE A 475 5.89 -14.48 -12.22
N PRO A 476 6.73 -13.87 -13.05
CA PRO A 476 7.47 -14.56 -14.09
C PRO A 476 8.76 -15.15 -13.50
N LEU A 477 8.66 -16.35 -12.94
CA LEU A 477 9.77 -17.01 -12.25
C LEU A 477 11.00 -17.25 -13.14
N ARG A 478 10.79 -17.39 -14.45
CA ARG A 478 11.86 -17.56 -15.45
C ARG A 478 12.23 -16.26 -16.17
N SER A 479 11.88 -15.10 -15.62
CA SER A 479 12.35 -13.79 -16.12
C SER A 479 13.84 -13.62 -15.83
N TYR A 480 14.53 -12.84 -16.66
CA TYR A 480 16.00 -12.75 -16.66
C TYR A 480 16.57 -11.47 -16.04
N ALA A 481 15.75 -10.50 -15.63
CA ALA A 481 16.26 -9.28 -15.00
C ALA A 481 15.25 -8.67 -14.00
N ASP A 482 15.76 -8.23 -12.84
CA ASP A 482 15.03 -7.37 -11.90
C ASP A 482 15.05 -5.91 -12.38
N PRO A 483 14.00 -5.12 -12.09
CA PRO A 483 14.00 -3.70 -12.40
C PRO A 483 15.09 -2.96 -11.60
N PRO A 484 15.78 -1.98 -12.22
CA PRO A 484 16.83 -1.23 -11.54
C PRO A 484 16.23 -0.30 -10.46
N SER A 485 17.02 0.00 -9.43
CA SER A 485 16.63 0.98 -8.40
C SER A 485 16.58 2.40 -8.99
N ASP A 486 15.59 3.18 -8.55
CA ASP A 486 15.46 4.61 -8.88
C ASP A 486 16.77 5.40 -8.61
N ASP A 487 17.48 5.04 -7.53
CA ASP A 487 18.67 5.77 -7.09
C ASP A 487 19.81 5.75 -8.11
N LYS A 488 19.84 4.74 -9.00
CA LYS A 488 20.86 4.60 -10.05
C LYS A 488 20.84 5.76 -11.04
N PHE A 489 19.70 6.43 -11.21
CA PHE A 489 19.52 7.48 -12.20
C PHE A 489 19.36 8.87 -11.56
N ASN A 490 19.62 8.99 -10.26
CA ASN A 490 19.58 10.27 -9.56
C ASN A 490 20.64 11.23 -10.13
N GLY A 491 20.24 12.48 -10.37
CA GLY A 491 21.12 13.54 -10.89
C GLY A 491 21.25 13.58 -12.41
N LEU A 492 20.66 12.63 -13.14
CA LEU A 492 20.54 12.70 -14.60
C LEU A 492 19.47 13.69 -15.03
N ASP A 493 19.64 14.31 -16.20
CA ASP A 493 18.59 15.13 -16.81
C ASP A 493 17.41 14.26 -17.25
N THR A 494 16.20 14.83 -17.20
CA THR A 494 14.96 14.09 -17.46
C THR A 494 13.98 14.91 -18.31
N PHE A 495 13.07 14.21 -18.97
CA PHE A 495 11.89 14.78 -19.59
C PHE A 495 10.69 13.84 -19.41
N GLU A 496 9.48 14.39 -19.46
CA GLU A 496 8.25 13.68 -19.11
C GLU A 496 7.12 13.94 -20.10
N PHE A 497 6.31 12.90 -20.31
CA PHE A 497 4.99 13.00 -20.94
C PHE A 497 3.96 12.57 -19.91
N ARG A 498 3.17 13.52 -19.40
CA ARG A 498 2.30 13.30 -18.24
C ARG A 498 0.95 13.99 -18.41
N LEU A 499 -0.11 13.27 -18.09
CA LEU A 499 -1.44 13.85 -17.97
C LEU A 499 -1.46 14.85 -16.81
N ASN A 500 -2.28 15.90 -16.94
CA ASN A 500 -2.37 16.93 -15.91
C ASN A 500 -3.82 17.04 -15.42
N ASN A 501 -4.07 16.49 -14.24
CA ASN A 501 -5.33 16.56 -13.53
C ASN A 501 -6.54 16.08 -14.36
N TYR A 502 -6.31 15.09 -15.25
CA TYR A 502 -7.30 14.55 -16.18
C TYR A 502 -8.44 13.90 -15.42
N LEU A 503 -9.69 14.24 -15.73
CA LEU A 503 -10.85 13.63 -15.09
C LEU A 503 -11.21 12.34 -15.84
N VAL A 504 -10.95 11.18 -15.20
CA VAL A 504 -11.25 9.88 -15.79
C VAL A 504 -12.78 9.70 -15.86
N PRO A 505 -13.34 9.41 -17.06
CA PRO A 505 -14.75 9.12 -17.21
C PRO A 505 -15.21 7.92 -16.38
N SER A 506 -16.47 7.96 -15.91
CA SER A 506 -17.11 6.84 -15.21
C SER A 506 -17.73 5.83 -16.19
N THR A 507 -16.95 5.36 -17.17
CA THR A 507 -17.33 4.35 -18.16
C THR A 507 -16.47 3.09 -17.97
N ASP A 508 -16.93 1.94 -18.48
CA ASP A 508 -16.26 0.63 -18.29
C ASP A 508 -14.80 0.65 -18.77
N THR A 509 -14.58 1.21 -19.96
CA THR A 509 -13.27 1.32 -20.61
C THR A 509 -13.11 2.71 -21.20
N THR A 510 -11.94 3.31 -21.04
CA THR A 510 -11.61 4.62 -21.63
C THR A 510 -10.22 4.61 -22.24
N TYR A 511 -10.11 5.03 -23.49
CA TYR A 511 -8.84 5.32 -24.16
C TYR A 511 -8.71 6.82 -24.34
N HIS A 512 -7.74 7.41 -23.66
CA HIS A 512 -7.46 8.84 -23.73
C HIS A 512 -6.14 9.09 -24.44
N CYS A 513 -6.17 9.94 -25.48
CA CYS A 513 -5.01 10.27 -26.30
C CYS A 513 -4.63 11.73 -26.15
N LYS A 514 -3.34 12.00 -25.96
CA LYS A 514 -2.82 13.35 -25.86
C LYS A 514 -1.49 13.50 -26.60
N ILE A 515 -1.41 14.54 -27.41
CA ILE A 515 -0.23 14.90 -28.20
C ILE A 515 0.68 15.84 -27.41
N TYR A 516 1.99 15.59 -27.49
CA TYR A 516 3.05 16.39 -26.92
C TYR A 516 4.05 16.77 -28.02
N LYS A 517 4.65 17.97 -27.92
CA LYS A 517 5.84 18.29 -28.71
C LYS A 517 7.04 17.52 -28.20
N ALA A 518 7.96 17.19 -29.09
CA ALA A 518 9.27 16.70 -28.73
C ALA A 518 9.99 17.69 -27.78
N PRO A 519 10.87 17.23 -26.88
CA PRO A 519 11.61 18.13 -25.99
C PRO A 519 12.57 19.07 -26.75
N ASN A 520 12.19 20.33 -26.90
CA ASN A 520 12.97 21.34 -27.64
C ASN A 520 14.26 21.81 -26.93
N LYS A 521 14.51 21.38 -25.69
CA LYS A 521 15.67 21.81 -24.90
C LYS A 521 17.00 21.17 -25.34
N TYR A 522 16.96 20.26 -26.32
CA TYR A 522 18.11 19.48 -26.77
C TYR A 522 18.46 19.83 -28.23
N PRO A 523 19.36 20.81 -28.45
CA PRO A 523 19.75 21.23 -29.81
C PRO A 523 20.61 20.18 -30.53
N VAL A 524 21.15 19.21 -29.80
CA VAL A 524 21.90 18.07 -30.32
C VAL A 524 21.26 16.77 -29.85
N LYS A 525 21.48 15.68 -30.60
CA LYS A 525 20.99 14.35 -30.26
C LYS A 525 21.48 13.91 -28.88
N ARG A 526 20.58 13.33 -28.09
CA ARG A 526 20.82 12.73 -26.77
C ARG A 526 20.19 11.35 -26.71
N HIS A 527 20.70 10.49 -25.82
CA HIS A 527 20.11 9.18 -25.56
C HIS A 527 19.50 9.13 -24.16
N ALA A 528 18.22 8.76 -24.09
CA ALA A 528 17.66 8.24 -22.87
C ALA A 528 18.18 6.81 -22.64
N ILE A 529 18.65 6.54 -21.43
CA ILE A 529 19.24 5.25 -21.03
C ILE A 529 18.31 4.43 -20.13
N ALA A 530 17.22 5.05 -19.68
CA ALA A 530 16.17 4.43 -18.90
C ALA A 530 14.86 5.21 -19.02
N HIS A 531 13.74 4.55 -18.71
CA HIS A 531 12.46 5.19 -18.52
C HIS A 531 11.75 4.69 -17.25
N LYS A 532 10.86 5.53 -16.73
CA LYS A 532 9.99 5.23 -15.58
C LYS A 532 8.54 5.58 -15.87
N ILE A 533 7.66 4.62 -15.65
CA ILE A 533 6.22 4.81 -15.63
C ILE A 533 5.82 5.47 -14.31
N LEU A 534 5.12 6.59 -14.43
CA LEU A 534 4.63 7.39 -13.32
C LEU A 534 3.14 7.12 -13.18
N ILE A 535 2.74 6.21 -12.29
CA ILE A 535 1.33 5.95 -11.98
C ILE A 535 0.90 6.79 -10.77
N ASP A 536 -0.20 7.52 -10.89
CA ASP A 536 -0.79 8.21 -9.75
C ASP A 536 -1.23 7.18 -8.70
N SER A 537 -0.71 7.30 -7.48
CA SER A 537 -0.91 6.33 -6.39
C SER A 537 -2.37 6.07 -6.02
N GLN A 538 -3.25 7.00 -6.36
CA GLN A 538 -4.70 6.87 -6.16
C GLN A 538 -5.35 6.03 -7.27
N ASN A 539 -4.76 5.91 -8.46
CA ASN A 539 -5.30 5.26 -9.66
C ASN A 539 -4.56 4.00 -10.11
N THR A 540 -3.79 3.37 -9.22
CA THR A 540 -3.15 2.07 -9.52
C THR A 540 -4.15 0.95 -9.79
N ASP A 541 -5.44 1.16 -9.45
CA ASP A 541 -6.56 0.28 -9.74
C ASP A 541 -7.26 0.58 -11.08
N LEU A 542 -6.94 1.69 -11.75
CA LEU A 542 -7.61 2.13 -12.99
C LEU A 542 -6.70 2.11 -14.21
N VAL A 543 -5.43 2.54 -14.07
CA VAL A 543 -4.52 2.61 -15.22
C VAL A 543 -4.11 1.21 -15.64
N HIS A 544 -4.58 0.79 -16.82
CA HIS A 544 -4.40 -0.57 -17.33
C HIS A 544 -3.18 -0.68 -18.26
N HIS A 545 -3.03 0.23 -19.22
CA HIS A 545 -1.81 0.36 -20.01
C HIS A 545 -1.54 1.80 -20.43
N LEU A 546 -0.28 2.07 -20.76
CA LEU A 546 0.26 3.33 -21.21
C LEU A 546 1.13 3.05 -22.43
N ASP A 547 0.70 3.58 -23.56
CA ASP A 547 1.45 3.52 -24.81
C ASP A 547 1.99 4.89 -25.14
N LEU A 548 3.27 4.97 -25.46
CA LEU A 548 3.88 6.18 -26.00
C LEU A 548 4.23 5.91 -27.45
N TYR A 549 3.71 6.74 -28.34
CA TYR A 549 3.97 6.68 -29.76
C TYR A 549 4.81 7.87 -30.22
N GLU A 550 5.65 7.62 -31.23
CA GLU A 550 6.25 8.62 -32.09
C GLU A 550 5.29 8.90 -33.25
N CYS A 551 5.01 10.17 -33.48
CA CYS A 551 4.25 10.57 -34.66
C CYS A 551 5.11 10.52 -35.92
N ASP A 552 4.48 10.22 -37.05
CA ASP A 552 5.09 10.34 -38.37
C ASP A 552 5.72 11.75 -38.55
N PRO A 553 6.92 11.87 -39.16
CA PRO A 553 7.56 13.17 -39.40
C PRO A 553 6.70 14.16 -40.22
N MET A 554 5.74 13.65 -40.99
CA MET A 554 4.74 14.41 -41.75
C MET A 554 3.57 14.90 -40.90
N ALA A 555 3.42 14.46 -39.65
CA ALA A 555 2.38 14.93 -38.75
C ALA A 555 2.61 16.42 -38.42
N ILE A 556 1.59 17.23 -38.69
CA ILE A 556 1.58 18.67 -38.44
C ILE A 556 0.34 19.00 -37.61
N PHE A 557 0.56 19.57 -36.44
CA PHE A 557 -0.50 20.04 -35.55
C PHE A 557 -0.45 21.56 -35.41
N SER A 558 -1.60 22.17 -35.11
CA SER A 558 -1.67 23.60 -34.78
C SER A 558 -1.02 23.85 -33.41
N ASP A 559 -0.19 24.90 -33.33
CA ASP A 559 0.53 25.27 -32.12
C ASP A 559 -0.38 25.80 -30.99
N GLU A 560 -1.58 26.28 -31.33
CA GLU A 560 -2.50 26.88 -30.34
C GLU A 560 -3.16 25.84 -29.43
N LYS A 561 -3.42 24.62 -29.93
CA LYS A 561 -4.04 23.54 -29.15
C LYS A 561 -3.72 22.18 -29.77
N LEU A 562 -2.82 21.45 -29.14
CA LEU A 562 -2.54 20.05 -29.50
C LEU A 562 -3.73 19.15 -29.12
N PRO A 563 -4.00 18.07 -29.89
CA PRO A 563 -5.07 17.13 -29.58
C PRO A 563 -4.93 16.51 -28.18
N ASP A 564 -6.03 16.50 -27.44
CA ASP A 564 -6.14 16.06 -26.05
C ASP A 564 -7.61 15.67 -25.77
N ASP A 565 -7.99 14.44 -26.08
CA ASP A 565 -9.37 13.93 -25.91
C ASP A 565 -9.41 12.40 -25.88
N LEU A 566 -10.60 11.80 -25.82
CA LEU A 566 -10.80 10.38 -26.11
C LEU A 566 -10.24 10.06 -27.49
N CYS A 567 -9.48 8.98 -27.61
CA CYS A 567 -8.80 8.60 -28.85
C CYS A 567 -9.77 8.49 -30.03
N ASP A 568 -10.98 7.97 -29.79
CA ASP A 568 -12.03 7.83 -30.80
C ASP A 568 -12.52 9.18 -31.35
N ASN A 569 -12.57 10.22 -30.51
CA ASN A 569 -13.06 11.56 -30.91
C ASN A 569 -12.09 12.27 -31.86
N ILE A 570 -10.80 12.02 -31.69
CA ILE A 570 -9.71 12.71 -32.41
C ILE A 570 -8.98 11.77 -33.37
N TYR A 571 -9.57 10.61 -33.70
CA TYR A 571 -8.93 9.55 -34.48
C TYR A 571 -8.29 10.07 -35.78
N ASP A 572 -9.02 10.89 -36.55
CA ASP A 572 -8.54 11.43 -37.82
C ASP A 572 -7.34 12.39 -37.65
N GLU A 573 -7.29 13.13 -36.54
CA GLU A 573 -6.20 14.05 -36.21
C GLU A 573 -4.94 13.27 -35.79
N ILE A 574 -5.12 12.18 -35.03
CA ILE A 574 -4.01 11.40 -34.45
C ILE A 574 -3.59 10.19 -35.29
N LYS A 575 -4.21 9.96 -36.46
CA LYS A 575 -3.95 8.76 -37.28
C LYS A 575 -2.46 8.55 -37.59
N LEU A 576 -1.73 9.64 -37.84
CA LEU A 576 -0.29 9.64 -38.12
C LEU A 576 0.58 9.36 -36.87
N CYS A 577 -0.01 9.29 -35.69
CA CYS A 577 0.66 8.99 -34.43
C CYS A 577 0.33 7.61 -33.87
N SER A 578 -0.54 6.84 -34.52
CA SER A 578 -1.03 5.55 -34.01
C SER A 578 -0.15 4.35 -34.40
N SER A 579 1.06 4.60 -34.91
CA SER A 579 1.84 3.59 -35.63
C SER A 579 3.20 3.20 -35.09
N ASN A 580 3.98 4.15 -34.59
CA ASN A 580 5.34 3.85 -34.15
C ASN A 580 5.41 3.94 -32.63
N PHE A 581 5.55 2.81 -31.95
CA PHE A 581 5.72 2.82 -30.49
C PHE A 581 7.13 3.28 -30.12
N ALA A 582 7.21 4.29 -29.26
CA ALA A 582 8.42 4.59 -28.51
C ALA A 582 8.61 3.57 -27.38
N THR A 583 7.54 3.29 -26.63
CA THR A 583 7.52 2.29 -25.57
C THR A 583 6.09 1.97 -25.15
N VAL A 584 5.91 0.82 -24.52
CA VAL A 584 4.62 0.30 -24.05
C VAL A 584 4.77 -0.18 -22.61
N TRP A 585 3.77 0.10 -21.78
CA TRP A 585 3.66 -0.47 -20.44
C TRP A 585 2.22 -0.93 -20.20
N ALA A 586 2.07 -2.05 -19.51
CA ALA A 586 0.77 -2.57 -19.11
C ALA A 586 0.80 -3.08 -17.67
N VAL A 587 -0.38 -3.31 -17.10
CA VAL A 587 -0.57 -3.71 -15.70
C VAL A 587 0.28 -4.93 -15.34
N GLY A 588 0.89 -4.87 -14.16
CA GLY A 588 1.81 -5.89 -13.65
C GLY A 588 3.23 -5.84 -14.22
N GLY A 589 3.50 -5.05 -15.27
CA GLY A 589 4.85 -4.79 -15.77
C GLY A 589 5.67 -3.87 -14.84
N ASP A 590 6.99 -4.02 -14.87
CA ASP A 590 7.88 -3.15 -14.10
C ASP A 590 7.70 -1.69 -14.52
N VAL A 591 7.64 -0.80 -13.53
CA VAL A 591 7.52 0.64 -13.78
C VAL A 591 8.86 1.30 -14.10
N MET A 592 9.99 0.60 -13.95
CA MET A 592 11.32 1.13 -14.20
C MET A 592 12.07 0.22 -15.16
N ARG A 593 12.62 0.79 -16.24
CA ARG A 593 13.35 0.04 -17.27
C ARG A 593 14.66 0.74 -17.60
N GLU A 594 15.74 -0.02 -17.52
CA GLU A 594 17.04 0.38 -18.05
C GLU A 594 17.27 -0.25 -19.42
N PHE A 595 17.87 0.51 -20.31
CA PHE A 595 18.28 0.06 -21.63
C PHE A 595 19.74 -0.44 -21.59
N PRO A 596 20.12 -1.38 -22.47
CA PRO A 596 21.46 -1.97 -22.48
C PRO A 596 22.55 -0.97 -22.88
N GLU A 597 23.80 -1.18 -22.45
CA GLU A 597 24.91 -0.23 -22.67
C GLU A 597 25.19 0.08 -24.14
N GLU A 598 24.85 -0.84 -25.04
CA GLU A 598 25.03 -0.71 -26.49
C GLU A 598 24.06 0.29 -27.13
N ALA A 599 22.89 0.53 -26.53
CA ALA A 599 21.81 1.26 -27.18
C ALA A 599 21.03 2.19 -26.24
N GLY A 600 20.61 3.34 -26.77
CA GLY A 600 19.76 4.30 -26.06
C GLY A 600 18.60 4.76 -26.93
N TYR A 601 17.56 5.28 -26.29
CA TYR A 601 16.42 5.85 -27.00
C TYR A 601 16.74 7.28 -27.42
N ALA A 602 16.72 7.55 -28.73
CA ALA A 602 17.20 8.80 -29.31
C ALA A 602 16.18 9.93 -29.18
N VAL A 603 16.64 11.12 -28.75
CA VAL A 603 15.84 12.35 -28.67
C VAL A 603 16.67 13.59 -29.01
N GLY A 604 16.01 14.65 -29.49
CA GLY A 604 16.65 15.96 -29.74
C GLY A 604 17.55 16.01 -30.98
N GLY A 605 18.09 17.19 -31.27
CA GLY A 605 18.84 17.46 -32.51
C GLY A 605 17.99 17.25 -33.76
N ASP A 606 18.60 16.68 -34.80
CA ASP A 606 17.92 16.36 -36.08
C ASP A 606 17.09 15.06 -36.03
N TYR A 607 16.71 14.59 -34.84
CA TYR A 607 15.84 13.43 -34.71
C TYR A 607 14.45 13.75 -35.29
N GLU A 608 13.97 12.91 -36.21
CA GLU A 608 12.84 13.23 -37.09
C GLU A 608 11.50 13.41 -36.35
N THR A 609 11.36 12.81 -35.16
CA THR A 609 10.13 12.83 -34.37
C THR A 609 9.87 14.19 -33.74
N LYS A 610 8.90 14.93 -34.30
CA LYS A 610 8.44 16.24 -33.81
C LYS A 610 7.39 16.17 -32.70
N TYR A 611 6.59 15.11 -32.71
CA TYR A 611 5.45 14.94 -31.81
C TYR A 611 5.40 13.52 -31.25
N TYR A 612 4.89 13.44 -30.03
CA TYR A 612 4.64 12.20 -29.30
C TYR A 612 3.17 12.11 -28.94
N MET A 613 2.61 10.91 -28.97
CA MET A 613 1.26 10.67 -28.47
C MET A 613 1.32 9.73 -27.27
N ILE A 614 0.79 10.15 -26.13
CA ILE A 614 0.48 9.22 -25.05
C ILE A 614 -0.95 8.71 -25.26
N GLN A 615 -1.14 7.40 -25.22
CA GLN A 615 -2.45 6.76 -25.13
C GLN A 615 -2.54 6.07 -23.77
N MET A 616 -3.50 6.49 -22.96
CA MET A 616 -3.76 5.94 -21.64
C MET A 616 -5.05 5.15 -21.66
N HIS A 617 -4.98 3.87 -21.34
CA HIS A 617 -6.16 3.01 -21.17
C HIS A 617 -6.51 2.88 -19.70
N TYR A 618 -7.74 3.26 -19.37
CA TYR A 618 -8.34 3.05 -18.06
C TYR A 618 -9.38 1.93 -18.11
N ASP A 619 -9.23 0.93 -17.24
CA ASP A 619 -10.23 -0.09 -16.95
C ASP A 619 -10.98 0.29 -15.66
N ASN A 620 -12.25 0.65 -15.77
CA ASN A 620 -13.08 1.14 -14.66
C ASN A 620 -14.40 0.36 -14.55
N PRO A 621 -14.36 -0.96 -14.31
CA PRO A 621 -15.54 -1.82 -14.28
C PRO A 621 -16.52 -1.50 -13.13
N ARG A 622 -16.06 -0.73 -12.13
CA ARG A 622 -16.91 -0.25 -11.01
C ARG A 622 -17.55 1.10 -11.29
N LEU A 623 -17.28 1.71 -12.44
CA LEU A 623 -17.81 3.00 -12.86
C LEU A 623 -17.56 4.10 -11.81
N ASN A 624 -16.38 4.06 -11.18
CA ASN A 624 -15.98 5.08 -10.21
C ASN A 624 -15.97 6.45 -10.88
N SER A 625 -16.54 7.45 -10.24
CA SER A 625 -16.56 8.84 -10.71
C SER A 625 -15.62 9.73 -9.88
N ASN A 626 -15.36 10.94 -10.37
CA ASN A 626 -14.53 11.96 -9.71
C ASN A 626 -13.08 11.53 -9.42
N ARG A 627 -12.53 10.65 -10.25
CA ARG A 627 -11.12 10.22 -10.17
C ARG A 627 -10.30 11.09 -11.11
N ARG A 628 -9.28 11.76 -10.57
CA ARG A 628 -8.36 12.58 -11.36
C ARG A 628 -7.03 11.86 -11.50
N ASP A 629 -6.46 11.92 -12.69
CA ASP A 629 -5.23 11.23 -13.03
C ASP A 629 -4.12 12.20 -13.46
N ASN A 630 -2.92 11.86 -13.01
CA ASN A 630 -1.68 12.53 -13.36
C ASN A 630 -0.65 11.46 -13.70
N SER A 631 -1.02 10.41 -14.41
CA SER A 631 -0.11 9.34 -14.79
C SER A 631 0.64 9.72 -16.07
N GLY A 632 1.75 9.03 -16.35
CA GLY A 632 2.61 9.34 -17.48
C GLY A 632 3.91 8.55 -17.47
N ILE A 633 4.89 9.05 -18.20
CA ILE A 633 6.21 8.44 -18.35
C ILE A 633 7.32 9.50 -18.24
N ARG A 634 8.44 9.11 -17.63
CA ARG A 634 9.67 9.89 -17.53
C ARG A 634 10.82 9.15 -18.20
N PHE A 635 11.65 9.87 -18.94
CA PHE A 635 12.92 9.35 -19.47
C PHE A 635 14.11 9.96 -18.72
N TYR A 636 15.17 9.18 -18.58
CA TYR A 636 16.44 9.59 -17.97
C TYR A 636 17.52 9.64 -19.04
N LEU A 637 18.13 10.81 -19.23
CA LEU A 637 19.18 11.01 -20.22
C LEU A 637 20.54 10.58 -19.71
N GLY A 638 21.26 9.85 -20.55
CA GLY A 638 22.67 9.60 -20.37
C GLY A 638 23.52 10.87 -20.58
N ASN A 639 24.71 10.85 -20.00
CA ASN A 639 25.72 11.88 -20.20
C ASN A 639 26.40 11.75 -21.57
N GLU A 640 26.49 10.53 -22.10
CA GLU A 640 27.14 10.21 -23.36
C GLU A 640 26.18 9.51 -24.32
N LEU A 641 26.44 9.60 -25.62
CA LEU A 641 25.72 8.85 -26.63
C LEU A 641 26.16 7.39 -26.61
N ARG A 642 25.18 6.49 -26.60
CA ARG A 642 25.42 5.06 -26.83
C ARG A 642 25.59 4.79 -28.32
N LYS A 643 26.18 3.65 -28.65
CA LYS A 643 26.58 3.28 -30.02
C LYS A 643 25.39 3.17 -30.98
N HIS A 644 24.25 2.70 -30.49
CA HIS A 644 23.07 2.43 -31.31
C HIS A 644 21.81 3.10 -30.77
N ASP A 645 20.87 3.33 -31.68
CA ASP A 645 19.53 3.82 -31.35
C ASP A 645 18.61 2.62 -31.11
N LEU A 646 17.64 2.77 -30.22
CA LEU A 646 16.62 1.76 -29.98
C LEU A 646 15.48 1.89 -31.00
N GLY A 647 15.03 0.75 -31.51
CA GLY A 647 13.82 0.62 -32.33
C GLY A 647 12.80 -0.32 -31.69
N PHE A 648 11.59 -0.28 -32.23
CA PHE A 648 10.46 -1.09 -31.77
C PHE A 648 9.82 -1.83 -32.96
N LEU A 649 9.56 -3.12 -32.80
CA LEU A 649 9.00 -4.01 -33.80
C LEU A 649 7.76 -4.67 -33.24
N THR A 650 6.63 -4.62 -33.95
CA THR A 650 5.41 -5.35 -33.57
C THR A 650 5.12 -6.43 -34.60
N LEU A 651 4.90 -7.66 -34.11
CA LEU A 651 4.50 -8.82 -34.90
C LEU A 651 3.16 -9.35 -34.39
N GLY A 652 2.36 -9.93 -35.29
CA GLY A 652 1.07 -10.53 -34.94
C GLY A 652 -0.06 -10.03 -35.83
N ILE A 653 -1.27 -10.05 -35.28
CA ILE A 653 -2.51 -9.72 -35.99
C ILE A 653 -3.03 -8.39 -35.47
N ARG A 654 -3.49 -7.55 -36.39
CA ARG A 654 -4.14 -6.29 -36.05
C ARG A 654 -5.40 -6.56 -35.22
N ALA A 655 -5.63 -5.73 -34.20
CA ALA A 655 -6.81 -5.78 -33.35
C ALA A 655 -8.06 -5.27 -34.08
N ASP A 656 -8.58 -6.05 -35.04
CA ASP A 656 -9.80 -5.70 -35.75
C ASP A 656 -10.80 -6.87 -35.86
N PRO A 657 -12.11 -6.59 -35.90
CA PRO A 657 -13.14 -7.64 -35.87
C PRO A 657 -13.14 -8.55 -37.11
N PHE A 658 -12.45 -8.16 -38.17
CA PHE A 658 -12.35 -8.94 -39.41
C PHE A 658 -11.08 -9.79 -39.46
N GLY A 659 -10.05 -9.50 -38.66
CA GLY A 659 -8.80 -10.26 -38.60
C GLY A 659 -8.75 -11.31 -37.48
N LEU A 660 -9.66 -11.26 -36.50
CA LEU A 660 -9.63 -12.14 -35.34
C LEU A 660 -11.06 -12.51 -34.88
N ALA A 661 -11.39 -13.80 -34.86
CA ALA A 661 -12.63 -14.30 -34.25
C ALA A 661 -12.40 -15.66 -33.57
N ILE A 662 -12.72 -15.70 -32.27
CA ILE A 662 -12.47 -16.84 -31.39
C ILE A 662 -13.83 -17.39 -30.94
N PRO A 663 -14.14 -18.67 -31.23
CA PRO A 663 -15.41 -19.28 -30.82
C PRO A 663 -15.53 -19.39 -29.29
N PRO A 664 -16.76 -19.38 -28.74
CA PRO A 664 -16.98 -19.62 -27.32
C PRO A 664 -16.78 -21.08 -26.96
N ARG A 665 -16.55 -21.36 -25.66
CA ARG A 665 -16.48 -22.72 -25.09
C ARG A 665 -15.38 -23.59 -25.67
N VAL A 666 -14.24 -22.99 -26.02
CA VAL A 666 -13.06 -23.72 -26.49
C VAL A 666 -11.94 -23.60 -25.47
N ASP A 667 -11.41 -24.74 -25.05
CA ASP A 667 -10.31 -24.80 -24.08
C ASP A 667 -8.99 -24.27 -24.66
N ARG A 668 -8.76 -24.55 -25.94
CA ARG A 668 -7.54 -24.18 -26.65
C ARG A 668 -7.85 -23.82 -28.10
N PHE A 669 -7.96 -22.54 -28.38
CA PHE A 669 -8.08 -22.01 -29.73
C PHE A 669 -6.77 -21.38 -30.16
N ILE A 670 -6.28 -21.72 -31.36
CA ILE A 670 -4.97 -21.30 -31.85
C ILE A 670 -5.16 -20.32 -33.00
N ILE A 671 -4.42 -19.21 -32.95
CA ILE A 671 -4.34 -18.25 -34.03
C ILE A 671 -2.86 -18.02 -34.36
N ASP A 672 -2.53 -18.09 -35.66
CA ASP A 672 -1.18 -17.91 -36.18
C ASP A 672 -1.13 -16.70 -37.12
N SER A 673 -0.02 -15.97 -37.07
CA SER A 673 0.34 -14.90 -37.99
C SER A 673 1.72 -15.18 -38.58
N TYR A 674 1.86 -15.01 -39.88
CA TYR A 674 3.12 -15.24 -40.60
C TYR A 674 3.63 -13.99 -41.31
N CYS A 675 4.74 -13.43 -40.83
CA CYS A 675 5.43 -12.32 -41.46
C CYS A 675 6.50 -12.87 -42.43
N PRO A 676 6.35 -12.72 -43.75
CA PRO A 676 7.22 -13.35 -44.74
C PRO A 676 8.58 -12.64 -44.87
N SER A 677 9.52 -13.28 -45.58
CA SER A 677 10.91 -12.81 -45.72
C SER A 677 11.06 -11.42 -46.33
N GLU A 678 10.07 -11.01 -47.12
CA GLU A 678 9.95 -9.69 -47.75
C GLU A 678 9.98 -8.57 -46.70
N ALA A 679 9.38 -8.81 -45.54
CA ALA A 679 9.26 -7.83 -44.48
C ALA A 679 10.60 -7.50 -43.81
N SER A 680 11.53 -8.45 -43.78
CA SER A 680 12.87 -8.25 -43.24
C SER A 680 13.91 -7.92 -44.31
N ARG A 681 13.57 -8.01 -45.61
CA ARG A 681 14.50 -7.83 -46.73
C ARG A 681 15.29 -6.52 -46.67
N ASN A 682 14.67 -5.49 -46.09
CA ASN A 682 15.26 -4.15 -45.98
C ASN A 682 16.09 -3.96 -44.72
N PHE A 683 16.24 -4.96 -43.85
CA PHE A 683 17.10 -4.85 -42.66
C PHE A 683 18.54 -4.48 -43.08
N PRO A 684 19.32 -3.85 -42.19
CA PRO A 684 20.72 -3.60 -42.47
C PRO A 684 21.44 -4.94 -42.70
N LYS A 685 22.43 -4.98 -43.61
CA LYS A 685 23.21 -6.18 -43.88
C LYS A 685 23.88 -6.76 -42.63
N SER A 686 24.22 -5.89 -41.66
CA SER A 686 24.78 -6.29 -40.37
C SER A 686 23.76 -6.95 -39.44
N GLY A 687 22.47 -6.90 -39.75
CA GLY A 687 21.36 -7.34 -38.92
C GLY A 687 20.98 -6.36 -37.80
N ILE A 688 19.86 -6.66 -37.14
CA ILE A 688 19.39 -6.02 -35.89
C ILE A 688 19.41 -7.02 -34.73
N ASN A 689 19.43 -6.52 -33.50
CA ASN A 689 19.53 -7.31 -32.28
C ASN A 689 18.31 -7.04 -31.40
N VAL A 690 17.45 -8.05 -31.25
CA VAL A 690 16.29 -8.00 -30.36
C VAL A 690 16.73 -8.27 -28.93
N ILE A 691 16.28 -7.42 -27.99
CA ILE A 691 16.71 -7.44 -26.59
C ILE A 691 15.56 -7.59 -25.60
N PHE A 692 14.36 -7.16 -26.00
CA PHE A 692 13.18 -7.24 -25.16
C PHE A 692 12.00 -7.81 -25.94
N ALA A 693 11.10 -8.51 -25.24
CA ALA A 693 9.88 -9.05 -25.79
C ALA A 693 8.68 -8.78 -24.86
N LEU A 694 7.56 -8.32 -25.42
CA LEU A 694 6.33 -8.05 -24.70
C LEU A 694 5.17 -8.72 -25.46
N PRO A 695 4.71 -9.90 -25.00
CA PRO A 695 3.48 -10.50 -25.51
C PRO A 695 2.26 -9.71 -25.02
N HIS A 696 1.25 -9.56 -25.87
CA HIS A 696 0.03 -8.84 -25.53
C HIS A 696 -1.20 -9.48 -26.17
N THR A 697 -2.17 -9.79 -25.31
CA THR A 697 -3.53 -10.26 -25.64
C THR A 697 -4.49 -9.66 -24.60
N HIS A 698 -5.79 -9.92 -24.72
CA HIS A 698 -6.77 -9.56 -23.69
C HIS A 698 -7.09 -10.75 -22.75
N LEU A 699 -8.29 -10.76 -22.17
CA LEU A 699 -8.67 -11.63 -21.06
C LEU A 699 -8.64 -13.14 -21.37
N GLN A 700 -8.69 -13.54 -22.64
CA GLN A 700 -8.79 -14.94 -23.07
C GLN A 700 -7.43 -15.52 -23.48
N GLY A 701 -6.38 -14.70 -23.60
CA GLY A 701 -5.06 -15.19 -23.96
C GLY A 701 -4.46 -16.07 -22.87
N ALA A 702 -3.87 -17.19 -23.30
CA ALA A 702 -3.26 -18.19 -22.44
C ALA A 702 -1.78 -18.42 -22.76
N SER A 703 -1.36 -18.18 -24.01
CA SER A 703 0.04 -18.29 -24.44
C SER A 703 0.30 -17.45 -25.69
N VAL A 704 1.51 -16.90 -25.79
CA VAL A 704 1.99 -16.14 -26.96
C VAL A 704 3.44 -16.49 -27.23
N TRP A 705 3.79 -16.78 -28.48
CA TRP A 705 5.18 -16.97 -28.87
C TRP A 705 5.45 -16.50 -30.30
N THR A 706 6.72 -16.20 -30.59
CA THR A 706 7.17 -15.93 -31.96
C THR A 706 8.41 -16.75 -32.29
N LYS A 707 8.41 -17.42 -33.44
CA LYS A 707 9.55 -18.12 -34.01
C LYS A 707 10.22 -17.31 -35.10
N LEU A 708 11.55 -17.36 -35.09
CA LEU A 708 12.41 -16.92 -36.18
C LEU A 708 12.57 -18.06 -37.18
N ILE A 709 12.30 -17.78 -38.44
CA ILE A 709 12.46 -18.69 -39.57
C ILE A 709 13.52 -18.10 -40.50
N ARG A 710 14.53 -18.91 -40.84
CA ARG A 710 15.59 -18.53 -41.77
C ARG A 710 15.77 -19.65 -42.78
N ASN A 711 15.78 -19.31 -44.06
CA ASN A 711 15.86 -20.30 -45.15
C ASN A 711 14.81 -21.43 -44.99
N ASN A 712 13.55 -21.05 -44.72
CA ASN A 712 12.41 -21.96 -44.47
C ASN A 712 12.57 -22.93 -43.30
N THR A 713 13.55 -22.73 -42.43
CA THR A 713 13.77 -23.55 -41.23
C THR A 713 13.52 -22.71 -39.98
N ALA A 714 12.69 -23.21 -39.06
CA ALA A 714 12.50 -22.58 -37.76
C ALA A 714 13.78 -22.74 -36.91
N ILE A 715 14.45 -21.63 -36.63
CA ILE A 715 15.76 -21.64 -35.94
C ILE A 715 15.59 -21.66 -34.43
N GLN A 716 14.77 -20.74 -33.91
CA GLN A 716 14.54 -20.57 -32.47
C GLN A 716 13.32 -19.69 -32.22
N TYR A 717 12.90 -19.60 -30.96
CA TYR A 717 11.95 -18.58 -30.52
C TYR A 717 12.66 -17.23 -30.37
N LEU A 718 11.99 -16.14 -30.77
CA LEU A 718 12.36 -14.80 -30.31
C LEU A 718 12.00 -14.64 -28.83
N PHE A 719 10.79 -15.08 -28.48
CA PHE A 719 10.36 -15.28 -27.11
C PHE A 719 9.18 -16.24 -27.09
N ASN A 720 9.05 -17.00 -25.99
CA ASN A 720 8.00 -17.99 -25.79
C ASN A 720 7.37 -17.80 -24.41
N ALA A 721 6.20 -17.19 -24.35
CA ALA A 721 5.34 -17.20 -23.16
C ALA A 721 4.39 -18.40 -23.26
N GLU A 722 4.81 -19.53 -22.70
CA GLU A 722 3.98 -20.73 -22.61
C GLU A 722 2.75 -20.53 -21.71
N THR A 723 2.87 -19.61 -20.76
CA THR A 723 1.81 -19.15 -19.86
C THR A 723 1.70 -17.64 -19.92
N TYR A 724 0.49 -17.12 -20.03
CA TYR A 724 0.20 -15.71 -20.12
C TYR A 724 -0.99 -15.35 -19.22
N ASP A 725 -0.88 -14.25 -18.50
CA ASP A 725 -1.97 -13.66 -17.73
C ASP A 725 -2.10 -12.18 -18.10
N PHE A 726 -3.30 -11.79 -18.54
CA PHE A 726 -3.64 -10.42 -18.92
C PHE A 726 -3.31 -9.38 -17.84
N ASN A 727 -3.38 -9.75 -16.56
CA ASN A 727 -3.12 -8.83 -15.44
C ASN A 727 -1.61 -8.69 -15.14
N TYR A 728 -0.75 -9.37 -15.90
CA TYR A 728 0.69 -9.32 -15.73
C TYR A 728 1.41 -9.27 -17.08
N GLN A 729 1.52 -8.05 -17.61
CA GLN A 729 2.10 -7.79 -18.93
C GLN A 729 3.42 -7.03 -18.78
N PHE A 730 4.50 -7.80 -18.67
CA PHE A 730 5.83 -7.27 -18.44
C PHE A 730 6.71 -7.43 -19.67
N GLN A 731 7.60 -6.47 -19.87
CA GLN A 731 8.60 -6.51 -20.93
C GLN A 731 9.75 -7.43 -20.51
N ASN A 732 9.86 -8.58 -21.17
CA ASN A 732 10.83 -9.62 -20.89
C ASN A 732 12.19 -9.23 -21.42
N HIS A 733 13.21 -9.19 -20.55
CA HIS A 733 14.61 -9.09 -20.97
C HIS A 733 15.08 -10.42 -21.54
N LEU A 734 15.66 -10.41 -22.74
CA LEU A 734 16.22 -11.62 -23.34
C LEU A 734 17.63 -11.88 -22.75
N PRO A 735 17.97 -13.13 -22.38
CA PRO A 735 19.29 -13.44 -21.80
C PRO A 735 20.47 -13.03 -22.68
N LYS A 736 20.26 -13.14 -23.99
CA LYS A 736 21.20 -12.77 -25.02
C LYS A 736 20.43 -12.09 -26.15
N PRO A 737 20.96 -11.00 -26.74
CA PRO A 737 20.34 -10.40 -27.90
C PRO A 737 20.19 -11.41 -29.04
N ILE A 738 19.01 -11.45 -29.66
CA ILE A 738 18.74 -12.34 -30.80
C ILE A 738 18.91 -11.57 -32.09
N LYS A 739 19.77 -12.07 -32.97
CA LYS A 739 20.13 -11.39 -34.21
C LYS A 739 19.23 -11.77 -35.38
N LEU A 740 18.61 -10.75 -35.97
CA LEU A 740 17.76 -10.85 -37.15
C LEU A 740 18.49 -10.28 -38.37
N TYR A 741 18.36 -10.96 -39.50
CA TYR A 741 19.02 -10.62 -40.75
C TYR A 741 18.02 -10.37 -41.88
N PRO A 742 18.47 -9.71 -42.97
CA PRO A 742 17.66 -9.59 -44.17
C PRO A 742 17.25 -10.96 -44.72
N GLY A 743 15.95 -11.12 -45.01
CA GLY A 743 15.36 -12.36 -45.54
C GLY A 743 14.85 -13.34 -44.49
N ASP A 744 14.97 -13.02 -43.19
CA ASP A 744 14.29 -13.76 -42.13
C ASP A 744 12.77 -13.60 -42.19
N SER A 745 12.03 -14.64 -41.84
CA SER A 745 10.57 -14.60 -41.64
C SER A 745 10.20 -14.94 -40.20
N PHE A 746 8.97 -14.62 -39.81
CA PHE A 746 8.51 -14.76 -38.43
C PHE A 746 7.14 -15.41 -38.37
N ALA A 747 6.96 -16.34 -37.44
CA ALA A 747 5.66 -16.95 -37.14
C ALA A 747 5.28 -16.62 -35.70
N THR A 748 4.20 -15.88 -35.50
CA THR A 748 3.65 -15.55 -34.18
C THR A 748 2.39 -16.38 -33.93
N ARG A 749 2.29 -17.01 -32.76
CA ARG A 749 1.10 -17.76 -32.33
C ARG A 749 0.53 -17.16 -31.06
N CYS A 750 -0.79 -17.00 -31.03
CA CYS A 750 -1.56 -16.75 -29.82
C CYS A 750 -2.50 -17.94 -29.55
N ILE A 751 -2.64 -18.30 -28.29
CA ILE A 751 -3.51 -19.39 -27.84
C ILE A 751 -4.51 -18.80 -26.84
N TYR A 752 -5.80 -19.10 -27.04
CA TYR A 752 -6.89 -18.57 -26.24
C TYR A 752 -7.69 -19.68 -25.54
N ASN A 753 -8.20 -19.36 -24.35
CA ASN A 753 -9.18 -20.16 -23.63
C ASN A 753 -10.48 -19.36 -23.45
N THR A 754 -11.58 -19.87 -24.02
CA THR A 754 -12.91 -19.24 -23.99
C THR A 754 -13.95 -20.12 -23.31
N MET A 755 -13.53 -21.05 -22.45
CA MET A 755 -14.44 -21.96 -21.72
C MET A 755 -15.47 -21.23 -20.85
N ASN A 756 -15.15 -19.99 -20.45
CA ASN A 756 -15.99 -19.09 -19.68
C ASN A 756 -16.89 -18.16 -20.53
N LYS A 757 -16.79 -18.18 -21.87
CA LYS A 757 -17.60 -17.37 -22.78
C LYS A 757 -18.74 -18.17 -23.39
N ASN A 758 -19.88 -17.50 -23.60
CA ASN A 758 -21.04 -18.06 -24.29
C ASN A 758 -21.24 -17.51 -25.71
N VAL A 759 -20.49 -16.48 -26.09
CA VAL A 759 -20.51 -15.84 -27.41
C VAL A 759 -19.09 -15.72 -27.94
N SER A 760 -18.94 -15.65 -29.26
CA SER A 760 -17.63 -15.47 -29.89
C SER A 760 -16.99 -14.15 -29.43
N THR A 761 -15.68 -14.20 -29.24
CA THR A 761 -14.85 -13.02 -28.98
C THR A 761 -14.21 -12.59 -30.29
N VAL A 762 -14.23 -11.32 -30.63
CA VAL A 762 -13.67 -10.79 -31.87
C VAL A 762 -12.48 -9.87 -31.59
N GLY A 763 -11.69 -9.58 -32.61
CA GLY A 763 -10.59 -8.63 -32.53
C GLY A 763 -11.08 -7.21 -32.26
N GLY A 764 -10.40 -6.49 -31.37
CA GLY A 764 -10.74 -5.11 -31.08
C GLY A 764 -9.97 -4.54 -29.90
N GLU A 765 -10.16 -3.25 -29.67
CA GLU A 765 -9.44 -2.49 -28.65
C GLU A 765 -9.98 -2.73 -27.23
N ARG A 766 -11.23 -3.17 -27.05
CA ARG A 766 -11.81 -3.27 -25.69
C ARG A 766 -11.25 -4.48 -24.94
N THR A 767 -11.14 -4.39 -23.62
CA THR A 767 -10.74 -5.49 -22.72
C THR A 767 -11.54 -6.79 -22.93
N ARG A 768 -12.78 -6.70 -23.43
CA ARG A 768 -13.65 -7.87 -23.71
C ARG A 768 -13.55 -8.40 -25.15
N ASP A 769 -12.94 -7.64 -26.05
CA ASP A 769 -12.50 -8.08 -27.37
C ASP A 769 -11.13 -8.78 -27.21
N GLU A 770 -10.45 -9.13 -28.30
CA GLU A 770 -9.12 -9.77 -28.25
C GLU A 770 -8.06 -9.15 -29.16
N MET A 771 -6.80 -9.43 -28.83
CA MET A 771 -5.62 -9.06 -29.61
C MET A 771 -4.63 -10.22 -29.69
N CYS A 772 -3.77 -10.21 -30.73
CA CYS A 772 -2.63 -11.12 -30.84
C CYS A 772 -1.37 -10.34 -31.23
N LEU A 773 -0.69 -9.76 -30.23
CA LEU A 773 0.49 -8.92 -30.46
C LEU A 773 1.71 -9.49 -29.75
N HIS A 774 2.86 -9.39 -30.41
CA HIS A 774 4.15 -9.65 -29.81
C HIS A 774 5.11 -8.52 -30.21
N MET A 775 5.44 -7.69 -29.22
CA MET A 775 6.22 -6.49 -29.38
C MET A 775 7.67 -6.74 -28.97
N PHE A 776 8.61 -6.15 -29.70
CA PHE A 776 10.04 -6.36 -29.51
C PHE A 776 10.78 -5.04 -29.55
N THR A 777 11.73 -4.86 -28.63
CA THR A 777 12.68 -3.74 -28.69
C THR A 777 14.01 -4.25 -29.23
N TYR A 778 14.63 -3.50 -30.15
CA TYR A 778 15.85 -3.91 -30.83
C TYR A 778 16.83 -2.74 -31.06
N TYR A 779 18.05 -3.06 -31.48
CA TYR A 779 19.02 -2.10 -32.01
C TYR A 779 19.88 -2.69 -33.14
N PRO A 780 20.46 -1.88 -34.04
CA PRO A 780 20.19 -0.45 -34.19
C PRO A 780 18.77 -0.20 -34.70
N GLN A 781 18.21 0.97 -34.36
CA GLN A 781 16.95 1.45 -34.94
C GLN A 781 17.08 1.42 -36.46
N TRP A 782 16.08 0.85 -37.11
CA TRP A 782 15.99 0.78 -38.55
C TRP A 782 14.53 0.98 -38.93
N PHE A 783 14.28 1.82 -39.92
CA PHE A 783 12.93 2.23 -40.28
C PHE A 783 12.12 1.00 -40.73
N LEU A 784 11.21 0.56 -39.88
CA LEU A 784 10.22 -0.46 -40.17
C LEU A 784 8.89 0.09 -39.71
N ALA A 785 8.05 0.37 -40.70
CA ALA A 785 6.63 0.45 -40.46
C ALA A 785 6.10 -0.99 -40.25
N LYS A 786 5.15 -1.09 -39.32
CA LYS A 786 4.55 -2.30 -38.75
C LYS A 786 4.43 -3.45 -39.76
N THR A 787 4.79 -4.66 -39.38
CA THR A 787 4.54 -5.84 -40.22
C THR A 787 3.33 -6.60 -39.71
N TRP A 788 2.14 -6.13 -40.08
CA TRP A 788 0.88 -6.83 -39.81
C TRP A 788 0.61 -7.87 -40.88
N THR A 789 0.13 -9.04 -40.49
CA THR A 789 -0.64 -9.85 -41.44
C THR A 789 -2.10 -9.43 -41.33
N SER A 790 -2.70 -9.03 -42.44
CA SER A 790 -4.16 -9.01 -42.55
C SER A 790 -4.57 -10.28 -43.26
N GLU A 791 -5.30 -11.17 -42.59
CA GLU A 791 -6.15 -12.11 -43.32
C GLU A 791 -7.11 -11.26 -44.18
N SER A 792 -7.20 -11.53 -45.47
CA SER A 792 -7.85 -10.59 -46.37
C SER A 792 -9.33 -10.44 -45.97
N LYS A 793 -9.80 -9.20 -45.91
CA LYS A 793 -11.21 -8.87 -45.61
C LYS A 793 -12.18 -9.64 -46.53
N ILE A 794 -11.72 -9.97 -47.74
CA ILE A 794 -12.42 -10.78 -48.76
C ILE A 794 -12.57 -12.25 -48.33
N GLN A 795 -11.53 -12.87 -47.76
CA GLN A 795 -11.60 -14.24 -47.27
C GLN A 795 -12.59 -14.38 -46.10
N TRP A 796 -12.57 -13.44 -45.15
CA TRP A 796 -13.55 -13.40 -44.05
C TRP A 796 -14.96 -13.10 -44.52
N GLN A 797 -15.14 -12.16 -45.44
CA GLN A 797 -16.45 -11.87 -46.00
C GLN A 797 -17.01 -13.10 -46.75
N ASN A 798 -16.17 -13.85 -47.44
CA ASN A 798 -16.54 -15.13 -48.05
C ASN A 798 -16.85 -16.21 -46.99
N PHE A 799 -16.09 -16.31 -45.91
CA PHE A 799 -16.38 -17.20 -44.79
C PHE A 799 -17.72 -16.88 -44.14
N TYR A 800 -17.96 -15.62 -43.73
CA TYR A 800 -19.22 -15.18 -43.15
C TYR A 800 -20.39 -15.36 -44.12
N ASN A 801 -20.22 -15.07 -45.41
CA ASN A 801 -21.25 -15.31 -46.43
C ASN A 801 -21.56 -16.81 -46.59
N LYS A 802 -20.59 -17.70 -46.41
CA LYS A 802 -20.77 -19.16 -46.48
C LYS A 802 -21.39 -19.71 -45.20
N ALA A 803 -20.98 -19.21 -44.03
CA ALA A 803 -21.54 -19.55 -42.73
C ALA A 803 -22.99 -19.04 -42.58
N ALA A 804 -23.28 -17.79 -42.99
CA ALA A 804 -24.62 -17.23 -42.98
C ALA A 804 -25.58 -17.97 -43.92
N ARG A 805 -25.11 -18.46 -45.08
CA ARG A 805 -25.91 -19.34 -45.96
C ARG A 805 -26.28 -20.66 -45.28
N ASN A 806 -25.40 -21.24 -44.45
CA ASN A 806 -25.71 -22.47 -43.71
C ASN A 806 -26.66 -22.23 -42.53
N VAL A 807 -26.68 -21.03 -41.94
CA VAL A 807 -27.60 -20.65 -40.85
C VAL A 807 -29.01 -20.33 -41.37
N LEU A 808 -29.17 -19.85 -42.61
CA LEU A 808 -30.45 -19.42 -43.17
C LEU A 808 -31.36 -20.55 -43.70
N TYR A 809 -30.89 -21.80 -43.78
CA TYR A 809 -31.68 -22.94 -44.32
C TYR A 809 -32.24 -23.91 -43.25
N GLY A 810 -32.38 -23.49 -41.99
CA GLY A 810 -33.05 -24.27 -40.94
C GLY A 810 -34.56 -23.98 -40.84
N ARG A 811 -35.42 -24.84 -41.38
CA ARG A 811 -36.89 -24.65 -41.43
C ARG A 811 -37.65 -25.10 -40.17
N SER A 812 -36.98 -25.42 -39.05
CA SER A 812 -37.63 -26.12 -37.93
C SER A 812 -37.14 -25.74 -36.52
N GLY A 813 -36.90 -24.45 -36.23
CA GLY A 813 -36.98 -23.89 -34.86
C GLY A 813 -36.17 -24.53 -33.72
N HIS A 814 -35.27 -25.48 -34.00
CA HIS A 814 -34.38 -26.13 -33.04
C HIS A 814 -32.96 -25.93 -33.53
N PHE A 815 -32.18 -25.12 -32.81
CA PHE A 815 -30.77 -24.92 -33.08
C PHE A 815 -29.99 -26.21 -32.77
N ARG A 816 -29.54 -26.91 -33.80
CA ARG A 816 -28.43 -27.87 -33.72
C ARG A 816 -27.31 -27.39 -34.63
N ILE A 817 -26.12 -27.23 -34.06
CA ILE A 817 -24.88 -26.97 -34.80
C ILE A 817 -24.31 -28.33 -35.19
N ASP A 818 -24.82 -28.93 -36.27
CA ASP A 818 -24.40 -30.29 -36.69
C ASP A 818 -23.24 -30.29 -37.70
N SER A 819 -22.70 -29.14 -38.11
CA SER A 819 -21.42 -29.08 -38.82
C SER A 819 -20.84 -27.66 -38.84
N LEU A 820 -19.74 -27.44 -38.12
CA LEU A 820 -18.83 -26.35 -38.47
C LEU A 820 -18.27 -26.65 -39.88
N PRO A 821 -18.22 -25.68 -40.81
CA PRO A 821 -17.49 -25.90 -42.05
C PRO A 821 -16.05 -26.31 -41.70
N VAL A 822 -15.53 -27.33 -42.39
CA VAL A 822 -14.11 -27.71 -42.32
C VAL A 822 -13.31 -26.42 -42.56
N LEU A 823 -12.54 -26.02 -41.55
CA LEU A 823 -11.62 -24.88 -41.66
C LEU A 823 -10.73 -25.15 -42.89
N PRO A 824 -10.53 -24.17 -43.79
CA PRO A 824 -9.52 -24.32 -44.84
C PRO A 824 -8.21 -24.73 -44.18
N THR A 825 -7.52 -25.73 -44.73
CA THR A 825 -6.20 -26.08 -44.21
C THR A 825 -5.26 -24.90 -44.48
N TYR A 826 -4.20 -24.79 -43.69
CA TYR A 826 -3.17 -23.73 -43.83
C TYR A 826 -2.64 -23.59 -45.28
N GLU A 827 -2.71 -24.66 -46.07
CA GLU A 827 -2.31 -24.73 -47.48
C GLU A 827 -3.28 -24.00 -48.44
N ASP A 828 -4.53 -23.80 -48.05
CA ASP A 828 -5.59 -23.17 -48.86
C ASP A 828 -5.60 -21.63 -48.74
N LEU A 829 -4.90 -21.07 -47.75
CA LEU A 829 -4.84 -19.64 -47.47
C LEU A 829 -3.56 -19.05 -48.08
N LYS A 830 -3.67 -18.34 -49.21
CA LYS A 830 -2.56 -17.50 -49.70
C LYS A 830 -2.40 -16.30 -48.75
N PRO A 831 -1.25 -16.12 -48.07
CA PRO A 831 -1.01 -14.94 -47.25
C PRO A 831 -0.92 -13.71 -48.16
N GLU A 832 -1.80 -12.73 -47.98
CA GLU A 832 -1.56 -11.39 -48.51
C GLU A 832 -0.47 -10.72 -47.65
N GLY A 833 0.52 -10.15 -48.33
CA GLY A 833 1.78 -9.72 -47.73
C GLY A 833 1.62 -8.72 -46.59
N CYS A 834 2.62 -8.67 -45.72
CA CYS A 834 2.72 -7.61 -44.72
C CYS A 834 2.70 -6.25 -45.41
N ASN A 835 1.73 -5.41 -45.07
CA ASN A 835 1.75 -4.00 -45.46
C ASN A 835 2.92 -3.34 -44.71
N LEU A 836 3.98 -3.03 -45.45
CA LEU A 836 5.06 -2.14 -45.02
C LEU A 836 4.51 -0.71 -44.93
#